data_AF-A0A152A8B6-F1
#
_entry.id   AF-A0A152A8B6-F1
#
_cell.length_a   1.000
_cell.length_b   1.000
_cell.length_c   1.000
_cell.angle_alpha   90.00
_cell.angle_beta   90.00
_cell.angle_gamma   90.00
#
_symmetry.space_group_name_H-M   'P 1'
#
loop_
_entity.id
_entity.type
_entity.pdbx_description
1 polymer ?
#
loop_
_entity_poly.entity_id
_entity_poly.type
_entity_poly.pdbx_seq_one_letter_code
_entity_poly.pdbx_strand_id
1 'polypeptide(L)'
;MEEIQNNNNDNNKPQDISDELNYFQTTYHQTVILLKKNFKLSFRKYITTAIQLTVPFFFILGLFLIQLVVDDADSTNPLIGDRKYSIYDEINPILKCTPNREPGSYCYTFIYSPNTSLVVELIRGVLVENSLTFNDILGFESSDQLNTFILENKNITQAAYVFNEDVLMQNNGNFQYDIQYNSSCISFWDKKIPCLPPIQHVIAPMQISMDRQIISYQKAKSMVPLDPISSMVPIQLSWSSGIFSHPKTKFYNIVTDLGSIFFFASLMFQFVLMLQDMVDEKEKKLKEGMRMMGLKEMSYYLSWFITYFVFITLDVLVLIASGSMFQFKFFTKNDFGTYFVLFLLFGISIMCLAFFLSSLLSKSHAATFIGFFLFILFSILQAFIPNMLYIEGKPYSIQAIFSLLSPIVFAKGLTDLAKASDYNGLRWSQINDHDNAFPLNLVYRWIVLDSVVFVLLGWYIDNVFPGEYGTAKPFYFFLTPTYWTGNQSVSNNHIQDKTTRLKEIKKQFPSVDDEDVQKEEQDVENMTSNDPNAAVILKNLVKVFWNNPFFKSKKDFYAVKGLSLSIQKNQLFCLLGPNGAGKTTTMSMLFGLFGQTEGDAYIFGHSIRTDMAKIRKIMGVCMQFDLLWGQLTGREHLELYSEFKNRPKEIVRKEIEDLLSQVGMSEIADQRVNIYSGGEKRRLSIAISMIGNPKIIFLDEPTTGLDVLQICKVWEIILKAKQDRAIVLTTHSMMEADILSDKIGIMALGKLRCLGDNLHLKNKFGTGYKVTIYLKTSSLVNQNNNNNNNNNTTNPSGNVANLSFSNMNSATISAIKSIQYRIINFVTESLPGSTVLFKSTEQITFSIPRQRTEELPYFLETLEVNQNILNIQDIDVNLSTLEEVFLKIAEDANKNDQKDIEKLKVE
;
A
#
# COMPACT_ATOMS: atom_id res chain seq x y z
N MET A 1 -60.19 -46.16 6.07
CA MET A 1 -60.19 -44.87 6.80
C MET A 1 -58.78 -44.60 7.27
N GLU A 2 -57.79 -44.60 6.37
CA GLU A 2 -57.67 -43.69 5.19
C GLU A 2 -57.64 -42.25 5.67
N GLU A 3 -56.49 -41.62 5.52
CA GLU A 3 -56.21 -40.66 4.45
C GLU A 3 -56.86 -39.29 4.70
N ILE A 4 -56.18 -38.27 4.20
CA ILE A 4 -56.63 -36.88 4.13
C ILE A 4 -56.35 -36.08 5.41
N GLN A 5 -55.09 -35.69 5.56
CA GLN A 5 -54.73 -34.27 5.44
C GLN A 5 -53.23 -34.10 5.16
N ASN A 6 -52.81 -34.63 4.01
CA ASN A 6 -51.74 -34.00 3.23
C ASN A 6 -52.33 -32.75 2.59
N ASN A 7 -51.82 -31.58 2.96
CA ASN A 7 -51.57 -30.41 2.09
C ASN A 7 -51.50 -29.15 2.96
N ASN A 8 -50.28 -28.80 3.38
CA ASN A 8 -49.87 -27.40 3.55
C ASN A 8 -48.45 -27.29 2.98
N ASN A 9 -48.39 -27.23 1.65
CA ASN A 9 -47.27 -26.64 0.94
C ASN A 9 -47.32 -25.13 1.18
N ASP A 10 -46.60 -24.65 2.19
CA ASP A 10 -46.22 -23.25 2.34
C ASP A 10 -44.91 -23.18 3.16
N ASN A 11 -43.85 -23.78 2.62
CA ASN A 11 -42.47 -23.66 3.15
C ASN A 11 -41.55 -23.03 2.10
N ASN A 12 -41.97 -21.92 1.50
CA ASN A 12 -41.11 -21.10 0.64
C ASN A 12 -41.12 -19.63 1.12
N LYS A 13 -40.47 -19.44 2.28
CA LYS A 13 -39.74 -18.27 2.82
C LYS A 13 -40.16 -17.87 4.26
N PRO A 14 -39.18 -17.48 5.12
CA PRO A 14 -37.89 -16.92 4.73
C PRO A 14 -36.69 -17.59 5.42
N GLN A 15 -36.13 -18.62 4.77
CA GLN A 15 -34.76 -19.06 5.05
C GLN A 15 -33.74 -17.93 4.70
N ASP A 16 -34.10 -17.08 3.72
CA ASP A 16 -33.34 -15.89 3.33
C ASP A 16 -33.20 -14.83 4.44
N ILE A 17 -34.23 -14.60 5.27
CA ILE A 17 -34.15 -13.59 6.34
C ILE A 17 -33.23 -14.09 7.47
N SER A 18 -33.28 -15.39 7.81
CA SER A 18 -32.35 -15.97 8.78
C SER A 18 -30.91 -15.97 8.28
N ASP A 19 -30.68 -16.19 6.98
CA ASP A 19 -29.35 -16.17 6.38
C ASP A 19 -28.80 -14.75 6.25
N GLU A 20 -29.64 -13.76 5.96
CA GLU A 20 -29.26 -12.33 5.99
C GLU A 20 -28.94 -11.85 7.42
N LEU A 21 -29.76 -12.20 8.42
CA LEU A 21 -29.48 -11.84 9.82
C LEU A 21 -28.17 -12.47 10.30
N ASN A 22 -27.94 -13.75 9.97
CA ASN A 22 -26.68 -14.45 10.22
C ASN A 22 -25.52 -13.83 9.44
N TYR A 23 -25.77 -13.31 8.24
CA TYR A 23 -24.77 -12.62 7.45
C TYR A 23 -24.29 -11.34 8.15
N PHE A 24 -25.20 -10.44 8.52
CA PHE A 24 -24.86 -9.20 9.22
C PHE A 24 -24.19 -9.47 10.57
N GLN A 25 -24.70 -10.42 11.35
CA GLN A 25 -24.12 -10.77 12.64
C GLN A 25 -22.69 -11.32 12.51
N THR A 26 -22.45 -12.18 11.51
CA THR A 26 -21.11 -12.70 11.24
C THR A 26 -20.16 -11.59 10.77
N THR A 27 -20.63 -10.69 9.89
CA THR A 27 -19.83 -9.56 9.40
C THR A 27 -19.44 -8.63 10.55
N TYR A 28 -20.40 -8.28 11.41
CA TYR A 28 -20.16 -7.48 12.61
C TYR A 28 -19.14 -8.14 13.54
N HIS A 29 -19.31 -9.43 13.84
CA HIS A 29 -18.38 -10.16 14.70
C HIS A 29 -16.96 -10.15 14.14
N GLN A 30 -16.79 -10.47 12.85
CA GLN A 30 -15.50 -10.44 12.16
C GLN A 30 -14.89 -9.03 12.15
N THR A 31 -15.68 -7.98 11.94
CA THR A 31 -15.19 -6.60 12.00
C THR A 31 -14.68 -6.25 13.40
N VAL A 32 -15.38 -6.62 14.47
CA VAL A 32 -14.94 -6.37 15.86
C VAL A 32 -13.63 -7.08 16.17
N ILE A 33 -13.45 -8.31 15.68
CA ILE A 33 -12.20 -9.07 15.83
C ILE A 33 -11.05 -8.35 15.12
N LEU A 34 -11.26 -7.95 13.86
CA LEU A 34 -10.25 -7.23 13.08
C LEU A 34 -9.92 -5.86 13.70
N LEU A 35 -10.89 -5.17 14.28
CA LEU A 35 -10.67 -3.91 14.99
C LEU A 35 -9.73 -4.10 16.17
N LYS A 36 -9.97 -5.12 17.01
CA LYS A 36 -9.07 -5.46 18.11
C LYS A 36 -7.66 -5.75 17.62
N LYS A 37 -7.53 -6.50 16.52
CA LYS A 37 -6.25 -6.77 15.86
C LYS A 37 -5.58 -5.47 15.40
N ASN A 38 -6.30 -4.57 14.73
CA ASN A 38 -5.76 -3.32 14.20
C ASN A 38 -5.30 -2.37 15.31
N PHE A 39 -6.11 -2.17 16.36
CA PHE A 39 -5.70 -1.38 17.52
C PHE A 39 -4.49 -1.99 18.21
N LYS A 40 -4.47 -3.30 18.43
CA LYS A 40 -3.34 -3.99 19.06
C LYS A 40 -2.05 -3.87 18.23
N LEU A 41 -2.14 -3.96 16.91
CA LEU A 41 -1.01 -3.72 16.02
C LEU A 41 -0.50 -2.28 16.13
N SER A 42 -1.40 -1.29 16.16
CA SER A 42 -1.03 0.11 16.34
C SER A 42 -0.35 0.35 17.69
N PHE A 43 -0.90 -0.16 18.79
CA PHE A 43 -0.27 -0.07 20.12
C PHE A 43 1.13 -0.70 20.15
N ARG A 44 1.38 -1.77 19.40
CA ARG A 44 2.70 -2.40 19.32
C ARG A 44 3.67 -1.66 18.40
N LYS A 45 3.18 -0.99 17.37
CA LYS A 45 3.92 -0.02 16.55
C LYS A 45 3.93 1.36 17.24
N TYR A 46 4.22 1.40 18.54
CA TYR A 46 4.07 2.60 19.38
C TYR A 46 4.85 3.82 18.86
N ILE A 47 6.04 3.61 18.27
CA ILE A 47 6.84 4.70 17.70
C ILE A 47 6.11 5.33 16.51
N THR A 48 5.64 4.51 15.56
CA THR A 48 4.91 4.99 14.39
C THR A 48 3.63 5.70 14.80
N THR A 49 2.83 5.11 15.68
CA THR A 49 1.58 5.71 16.16
C THR A 49 1.82 6.97 17.01
N ALA A 50 2.88 7.03 17.81
CA ALA A 50 3.24 8.23 18.55
C ALA A 50 3.66 9.37 17.61
N ILE A 51 4.49 9.08 16.59
CA ILE A 51 4.86 10.06 15.56
C ILE A 51 3.59 10.55 14.87
N GLN A 52 2.72 9.63 14.44
CA GLN A 52 1.47 9.91 13.77
C GLN A 52 0.59 10.92 14.54
N LEU A 53 0.33 10.65 15.82
CA LEU A 53 -0.52 11.51 16.67
C LEU A 53 0.15 12.83 17.08
N THR A 54 1.49 12.92 17.06
CA THR A 54 2.22 14.13 17.47
C THR A 54 2.54 15.07 16.32
N VAL A 55 2.50 14.59 15.07
CA VAL A 55 2.77 15.39 13.87
C VAL A 55 1.91 16.66 13.78
N PRO A 56 0.58 16.63 14.03
CA PRO A 56 -0.23 17.85 14.02
C PRO A 56 0.29 18.90 15.00
N PHE A 57 0.66 18.50 16.22
CA PHE A 57 1.22 19.41 17.21
C PHE A 57 2.51 20.09 16.71
N PHE A 58 3.43 19.35 16.09
CA PHE A 58 4.69 19.91 15.59
C PHE A 58 4.50 20.89 14.43
N PHE A 59 3.57 20.61 13.51
CA PHE A 59 3.25 21.57 12.43
C PHE A 59 2.65 22.86 13.00
N ILE A 60 1.75 22.75 13.98
CA ILE A 60 1.14 23.91 14.63
C ILE A 60 2.17 24.70 15.45
N LEU A 61 3.08 24.00 16.16
CA LEU A 61 4.20 24.62 16.86
C LEU A 61 5.12 25.38 15.89
N GLY A 62 5.41 24.78 14.72
CA GLY A 62 6.17 25.45 13.67
C GLY A 62 5.50 26.74 13.19
N LEU A 63 4.19 26.71 12.97
CA LEU A 63 3.42 27.91 12.60
C LEU A 63 3.43 28.96 13.72
N PHE A 64 3.35 28.55 14.99
CA PHE A 64 3.45 29.45 16.14
C PHE A 64 4.83 30.12 16.23
N LEU A 65 5.92 29.38 16.02
CA LEU A 65 7.26 29.94 16.01
C LEU A 65 7.43 30.98 14.90
N ILE A 66 6.88 30.73 13.71
CA ILE A 66 6.89 31.71 12.63
C ILE A 66 6.06 32.94 13.03
N GLN A 67 4.91 32.76 13.68
CA GLN A 67 4.12 33.89 14.17
C GLN A 67 4.93 34.77 15.14
N LEU A 68 5.63 34.17 16.11
CA LEU A 68 6.45 34.91 17.06
C LEU A 68 7.53 35.74 16.37
N VAL A 69 8.17 35.19 15.33
CA VAL A 69 9.20 35.90 14.56
C VAL A 69 8.58 37.07 13.78
N VAL A 70 7.40 36.89 13.20
CA VAL A 70 6.72 37.97 12.46
C VAL A 70 6.23 39.07 13.40
N ASP A 71 5.66 38.71 14.54
CA ASP A 71 5.20 39.66 15.56
C ASP A 71 6.40 40.49 16.10
N ASP A 72 7.57 39.89 16.29
CA ASP A 72 8.81 40.57 16.69
C ASP A 72 9.36 41.49 15.58
N ALA A 73 9.40 41.01 14.33
CA ALA A 73 9.82 41.80 13.17
C ALA A 73 8.92 43.03 12.94
N ASP A 74 7.60 42.87 13.12
CA ASP A 74 6.64 43.96 12.98
C ASP A 74 6.76 45.02 14.09
N SER A 75 7.18 44.60 15.29
CA SER A 75 7.41 45.49 16.45
C SER A 75 8.71 46.31 16.32
N THR A 76 9.73 45.75 15.68
CA THR A 76 11.07 46.36 15.55
C THR A 76 11.20 47.27 14.34
N ASN A 77 10.41 47.06 13.27
CA ASN A 77 10.40 47.92 12.08
C ASN A 77 8.97 48.16 11.58
N PRO A 78 8.32 49.28 11.93
CA PRO A 78 7.12 49.72 11.22
C PRO A 78 7.49 50.19 9.81
N LEU A 79 7.79 49.27 8.90
CA LEU A 79 8.07 49.42 7.46
C LEU A 79 7.97 50.87 6.95
N ILE A 80 9.01 51.68 7.17
CA ILE A 80 9.28 52.88 6.39
C ILE A 80 9.92 52.36 5.09
N GLY A 81 9.06 51.96 4.15
CA GLY A 81 9.49 51.44 2.86
C GLY A 81 9.51 52.54 1.82
N ASP A 82 10.69 52.96 1.40
CA ASP A 82 10.89 53.74 0.17
C ASP A 82 10.39 52.92 -1.03
N ARG A 83 9.16 53.19 -1.47
CA ARG A 83 8.66 52.64 -2.72
C ARG A 83 8.86 53.65 -3.84
N LYS A 84 9.81 53.38 -4.73
CA LYS A 84 9.98 54.12 -5.98
C LYS A 84 8.86 53.71 -6.95
N TYR A 85 7.96 54.64 -7.24
CA TYR A 85 6.93 54.49 -8.27
C TYR A 85 7.29 55.30 -9.51
N SER A 86 6.89 54.82 -10.68
CA SER A 86 7.10 55.48 -11.97
C SER A 86 6.22 56.73 -12.12
N ILE A 87 6.82 57.81 -12.63
CA ILE A 87 6.20 59.10 -12.92
C ILE A 87 5.26 58.95 -14.12
N TYR A 88 3.95 59.23 -14.01
CA TYR A 88 3.11 59.90 -15.04
C TYR A 88 1.79 60.46 -14.47
N ASP A 89 1.35 61.52 -15.17
CA ASP A 89 0.09 62.30 -15.23
C ASP A 89 -0.26 63.32 -14.13
N GLU A 90 -0.74 64.47 -14.63
CA GLU A 90 -0.96 65.79 -14.01
C GLU A 90 -1.17 65.78 -12.50
N ILE A 91 -0.25 66.44 -11.79
CA ILE A 91 -0.30 66.57 -10.33
C ILE A 91 -1.28 67.67 -9.99
N ASN A 92 -2.41 67.28 -9.43
CA ASN A 92 -3.44 68.18 -8.93
C ASN A 92 -2.91 69.01 -7.73
N PRO A 93 -3.44 70.23 -7.50
CA PRO A 93 -3.14 70.98 -6.28
C PRO A 93 -3.63 70.23 -5.04
N ILE A 94 -3.06 70.57 -3.87
CA ILE A 94 -3.45 69.99 -2.57
C ILE A 94 -4.96 70.22 -2.37
N LEU A 95 -5.72 69.12 -2.31
CA LEU A 95 -7.17 69.18 -2.19
C LEU A 95 -7.59 69.52 -0.75
N LYS A 96 -8.46 70.52 -0.63
CA LYS A 96 -8.99 70.98 0.66
C LYS A 96 -9.78 69.86 1.35
N CYS A 97 -9.51 69.63 2.64
CA CYS A 97 -10.33 68.72 3.42
C CYS A 97 -11.74 69.30 3.64
N THR A 98 -12.76 68.50 3.40
CA THR A 98 -14.15 68.84 3.73
C THR A 98 -14.61 68.01 4.92
N PRO A 99 -15.20 68.61 5.97
CA PRO A 99 -15.67 67.85 7.11
C PRO A 99 -16.76 66.85 6.72
N ASN A 100 -16.77 65.70 7.40
CA ASN A 100 -17.90 64.77 7.30
C ASN A 100 -19.18 65.52 7.69
N ARG A 101 -20.31 65.22 7.03
CA ARG A 101 -21.60 65.96 7.14
C ARG A 101 -22.20 66.11 8.56
N GLU A 102 -21.55 65.61 9.61
CA GLU A 102 -21.97 65.86 11.00
C GLU A 102 -21.69 67.32 11.38
N PRO A 103 -22.73 68.08 11.80
CA PRO A 103 -22.57 69.48 12.19
C PRO A 103 -21.65 69.58 13.41
N GLY A 104 -20.48 70.21 13.23
CA GLY A 104 -19.49 70.42 14.29
C GLY A 104 -18.17 69.66 14.13
N SER A 105 -18.01 68.83 13.08
CA SER A 105 -16.70 68.22 12.79
C SER A 105 -15.78 69.20 12.05
N TYR A 106 -14.55 69.36 12.54
CA TYR A 106 -13.50 70.18 11.91
C TYR A 106 -12.51 69.24 11.21
N CYS A 107 -12.02 69.62 10.02
CA CYS A 107 -10.96 68.90 9.34
C CYS A 107 -9.86 69.86 8.88
N TYR A 108 -8.62 69.58 9.25
CA TYR A 108 -7.46 70.31 8.71
C TYR A 108 -6.93 69.58 7.48
N THR A 109 -6.60 70.34 6.44
CA THR A 109 -6.08 69.81 5.18
C THR A 109 -4.70 69.18 5.42
N PHE A 110 -3.81 69.90 6.09
CA PHE A 110 -2.57 69.35 6.62
C PHE A 110 -2.14 70.11 7.87
N ILE A 111 -1.24 69.52 8.64
CA ILE A 111 -0.64 70.13 9.84
C ILE A 111 0.88 70.19 9.70
N TYR A 112 1.57 70.97 10.52
CA TYR A 112 3.03 71.10 10.40
C TYR A 112 3.75 71.33 11.73
N SER A 113 5.04 70.96 11.77
CA SER A 113 5.95 71.21 12.89
C SER A 113 7.39 71.39 12.37
N PRO A 114 8.23 72.25 12.98
CA PRO A 114 7.95 73.15 14.10
C PRO A 114 7.35 74.49 13.64
N ASN A 115 6.60 75.16 14.52
CA ASN A 115 5.97 76.46 14.26
C ASN A 115 6.96 77.63 14.39
N THR A 116 8.06 77.56 13.62
CA THR A 116 9.09 78.61 13.56
C THR A 116 8.78 79.62 12.46
N SER A 117 9.32 80.84 12.57
CA SER A 117 9.08 81.91 11.58
C SER A 117 9.46 81.53 10.15
N LEU A 118 10.52 80.72 9.99
CA LEU A 118 10.98 80.21 8.69
C LEU A 118 9.96 79.24 8.09
N VAL A 119 9.53 78.24 8.87
CA VAL A 119 8.57 77.22 8.39
C VAL A 119 7.22 77.88 8.07
N VAL A 120 6.77 78.83 8.89
CA VAL A 120 5.53 79.60 8.62
C VAL A 120 5.60 80.38 7.31
N GLU A 121 6.77 80.92 6.95
CA GLU A 121 6.98 81.61 5.67
C GLU A 121 6.88 80.65 4.47
N LEU A 122 7.48 79.46 4.57
CA LEU A 122 7.36 78.41 3.55
C LEU A 122 5.91 77.93 3.40
N ILE A 123 5.22 77.71 4.52
CA ILE A 123 3.83 77.26 4.54
C ILE A 123 2.89 78.33 3.96
N ARG A 124 3.14 79.63 4.18
CA ARG A 124 2.39 80.71 3.50
C ARG A 124 2.46 80.59 1.98
N GLY A 125 3.64 80.28 1.45
CA GLY A 125 3.82 80.03 0.02
C GLY A 125 2.96 78.86 -0.48
N VAL A 126 2.94 77.76 0.28
CA VAL A 126 2.11 76.57 -0.02
C VAL A 126 0.61 76.90 0.01
N LEU A 127 0.16 77.72 0.97
CA LEU A 127 -1.24 78.14 1.08
C LEU A 127 -1.69 78.96 -0.13
N VAL A 128 -0.87 79.92 -0.58
CA VAL A 128 -1.17 80.77 -1.72
C VAL A 128 -1.20 79.97 -3.03
N GLU A 129 -0.26 79.05 -3.23
CA GLU A 129 -0.21 78.19 -4.43
C GLU A 129 -1.45 77.30 -4.56
N ASN A 130 -1.99 76.83 -3.44
CA ASN A 130 -3.09 75.85 -3.41
C ASN A 130 -4.47 76.46 -3.07
N SER A 131 -4.61 77.80 -3.02
CA SER A 131 -5.87 78.47 -2.64
C SER A 131 -6.43 78.05 -1.27
N LEU A 132 -5.55 77.80 -0.30
CA LEU A 132 -5.91 77.39 1.07
C LEU A 132 -5.83 78.58 2.05
N THR A 133 -6.56 78.51 3.16
CA THR A 133 -6.56 79.55 4.20
C THR A 133 -5.92 79.06 5.51
N PHE A 134 -5.48 79.97 6.36
CA PHE A 134 -4.89 79.61 7.67
C PHE A 134 -5.85 78.86 8.60
N ASN A 135 -7.17 78.92 8.37
CA ASN A 135 -8.15 78.14 9.13
C ASN A 135 -8.14 76.65 8.75
N ASP A 136 -7.52 76.29 7.62
CA ASP A 136 -7.49 74.93 7.08
C ASP A 136 -6.23 74.14 7.53
N ILE A 137 -5.33 74.75 8.30
CA ILE A 137 -4.08 74.14 8.78
C ILE A 137 -3.85 74.38 10.28
N LEU A 138 -2.99 73.56 10.89
CA LEU A 138 -2.61 73.70 12.31
C LEU A 138 -1.10 73.47 12.48
N GLY A 139 -0.43 74.33 13.25
CA GLY A 139 1.01 74.27 13.51
C GLY A 139 1.32 73.91 14.96
N PHE A 140 2.37 73.11 15.18
CA PHE A 140 2.83 72.65 16.49
C PHE A 140 4.28 73.07 16.76
N GLU A 141 4.68 73.22 18.02
CA GLU A 141 6.04 73.65 18.38
C GLU A 141 7.08 72.54 18.19
N SER A 142 6.68 71.28 18.40
CA SER A 142 7.56 70.11 18.31
C SER A 142 6.85 68.94 17.62
N SER A 143 7.63 68.08 16.96
CA SER A 143 7.15 66.85 16.32
C SER A 143 6.44 65.91 17.29
N ASP A 144 6.83 65.87 18.56
CA ASP A 144 6.21 65.02 19.59
C ASP A 144 4.80 65.51 19.97
N GLN A 145 4.59 66.83 20.05
CA GLN A 145 3.26 67.41 20.29
C GLN A 145 2.33 67.14 19.11
N LEU A 146 2.86 67.25 17.89
CA LEU A 146 2.14 66.93 16.65
C LEU A 146 1.70 65.45 16.64
N ASN A 147 2.62 64.53 16.95
CA ASN A 147 2.32 63.09 17.01
C ASN A 147 1.29 62.76 18.11
N THR A 148 1.39 63.41 19.27
CA THR A 148 0.42 63.25 20.38
C THR A 148 -0.97 63.73 19.98
N PHE A 149 -1.06 64.88 19.28
CA PHE A 149 -2.32 65.40 18.77
C PHE A 149 -2.97 64.47 17.75
N ILE A 150 -2.20 63.93 16.80
CA ILE A 150 -2.68 62.96 15.81
C ILE A 150 -3.22 61.70 16.51
N LEU A 151 -2.55 61.23 17.56
CA LEU A 151 -2.97 60.06 18.34
C LEU A 151 -4.31 60.28 19.05
N GLU A 152 -4.52 61.45 19.64
CA GLU A 152 -5.76 61.81 20.35
C GLU A 152 -6.93 62.08 19.39
N ASN A 153 -6.64 62.66 18.21
CA ASN A 153 -7.63 63.17 17.26
C ASN A 153 -7.61 62.43 15.91
N LYS A 154 -8.16 61.21 15.89
CA LYS A 154 -8.21 60.39 14.67
C LYS A 154 -9.14 60.98 13.62
N ASN A 155 -8.74 60.92 12.35
CA ASN A 155 -9.52 61.35 11.17
C ASN A 155 -9.83 62.86 11.07
N ILE A 156 -8.98 63.70 11.68
CA ILE A 156 -9.10 65.15 11.58
C ILE A 156 -8.19 65.72 10.48
N THR A 157 -7.13 65.00 10.09
CA THR A 157 -6.12 65.49 9.15
C THR A 157 -5.74 64.43 8.11
N GLN A 158 -5.36 64.88 6.92
CA GLN A 158 -4.95 63.99 5.82
C GLN A 158 -3.44 63.73 5.83
N ALA A 159 -2.66 64.76 6.17
CA ALA A 159 -1.20 64.69 6.19
C ALA A 159 -0.57 65.74 7.12
N ALA A 160 0.73 65.58 7.36
CA ALA A 160 1.55 66.48 8.17
C ALA A 160 2.93 66.70 7.54
N TYR A 161 3.44 67.94 7.60
CA TYR A 161 4.85 68.25 7.36
C TYR A 161 5.62 68.25 8.67
N VAL A 162 6.65 67.41 8.78
CA VAL A 162 7.51 67.36 9.95
C VAL A 162 8.92 67.70 9.51
N PHE A 163 9.39 68.90 9.86
CA PHE A 163 10.76 69.30 9.55
C PHE A 163 11.72 68.83 10.64
N ASN A 164 12.94 68.48 10.22
CA ASN A 164 14.00 68.15 11.16
C ASN A 164 14.55 69.44 11.80
N GLU A 165 14.27 69.62 13.09
CA GLU A 165 14.66 70.80 13.88
C GLU A 165 16.18 71.02 13.87
N ASP A 166 16.97 69.95 14.00
CA ASP A 166 18.44 70.02 14.03
C ASP A 166 19.02 70.53 12.71
N VAL A 167 18.41 70.16 11.58
CA VAL A 167 18.85 70.57 10.24
C VAL A 167 18.43 72.01 9.95
N LEU A 168 17.24 72.42 10.38
CA LEU A 168 16.78 73.81 10.25
C LEU A 168 17.64 74.79 11.04
N MET A 169 18.14 74.38 12.22
CA MET A 169 18.99 75.22 13.08
C MET A 169 20.42 75.40 12.55
N GLN A 170 20.90 74.51 11.67
CA GLN A 170 22.26 74.56 11.13
C GLN A 170 22.45 75.60 10.01
N ASN A 171 21.40 76.27 9.52
CA ASN A 171 21.44 77.39 8.56
C ASN A 171 22.27 77.17 7.27
N ASN A 172 22.54 75.92 6.89
CA ASN A 172 23.44 75.56 5.79
C ASN A 172 22.74 75.45 4.41
N GLY A 173 21.48 75.86 4.29
CA GLY A 173 20.71 75.72 3.05
C GLY A 173 20.23 74.29 2.76
N ASN A 174 20.46 73.34 3.66
CA ASN A 174 19.91 72.00 3.59
C ASN A 174 18.52 71.98 4.24
N PHE A 175 17.56 71.38 3.56
CA PHE A 175 16.21 71.20 4.06
C PHE A 175 15.90 69.71 4.14
N GLN A 176 15.56 69.27 5.35
CA GLN A 176 15.05 67.93 5.58
C GLN A 176 13.65 68.01 6.19
N TYR A 177 12.68 67.44 5.48
CA TYR A 177 11.30 67.36 5.93
C TYR A 177 10.70 66.02 5.60
N ASP A 178 9.80 65.56 6.47
CA ASP A 178 9.07 64.33 6.31
C ASP A 178 7.60 64.63 6.06
N ILE A 179 7.00 63.88 5.13
CA ILE A 179 5.55 63.92 4.87
C ILE A 179 4.94 62.72 5.58
N GLN A 180 4.20 62.98 6.66
CA GLN A 180 3.37 61.94 7.27
C GLN A 180 1.96 62.00 6.68
N TYR A 181 1.34 60.86 6.38
CA TYR A 181 -0.01 60.83 5.80
C TYR A 181 -0.92 59.76 6.41
N ASN A 182 -2.22 59.96 6.28
CA ASN A 182 -3.25 58.98 6.63
C ASN A 182 -3.48 58.00 5.48
N SER A 183 -3.32 56.71 5.75
CA SER A 183 -3.55 55.63 4.78
C SER A 183 -4.98 55.05 4.83
N SER A 184 -5.82 55.52 5.76
CA SER A 184 -7.19 55.01 5.94
C SER A 184 -8.13 55.52 4.85
N CYS A 185 -8.97 54.61 4.35
CA CYS A 185 -9.98 54.82 3.29
C CYS A 185 -11.20 55.66 3.75
N ILE A 186 -10.98 56.70 4.54
CA ILE A 186 -12.06 57.56 5.05
C ILE A 186 -12.14 58.77 4.13
N SER A 187 -13.32 59.03 3.58
CA SER A 187 -13.56 60.12 2.63
C SER A 187 -13.43 61.48 3.34
N PHE A 188 -12.21 61.99 3.47
CA PHE A 188 -11.96 63.38 3.81
C PHE A 188 -12.52 64.34 2.74
N TRP A 189 -12.81 63.79 1.56
CA TRP A 189 -13.23 64.48 0.36
C TRP A 189 -14.68 64.08 0.07
N ASP A 190 -15.38 64.84 -0.76
CA ASP A 190 -16.80 64.64 -1.06
C ASP A 190 -17.15 63.16 -1.34
N LYS A 191 -18.32 62.68 -0.86
CA LYS A 191 -18.75 61.25 -0.86
C LYS A 191 -18.79 60.59 -2.25
N LYS A 192 -18.55 61.35 -3.32
CA LYS A 192 -18.56 60.91 -4.72
C LYS A 192 -17.23 60.36 -5.21
N ILE A 193 -16.16 60.46 -4.43
CA ILE A 193 -14.81 60.10 -4.89
C ILE A 193 -14.41 58.73 -4.28
N PRO A 194 -14.09 57.71 -5.10
CA PRO A 194 -13.61 56.41 -4.60
C PRO A 194 -12.28 56.56 -3.86
N CYS A 195 -11.90 55.61 -3.00
CA CYS A 195 -10.61 55.65 -2.29
C CYS A 195 -9.45 55.84 -3.28
N LEU A 196 -8.84 57.03 -3.25
CA LEU A 196 -7.76 57.40 -4.14
C LEU A 196 -6.40 56.97 -3.54
N PRO A 197 -5.43 56.57 -4.38
CA PRO A 197 -4.09 56.22 -3.92
C PRO A 197 -3.41 57.45 -3.25
N PRO A 198 -2.90 57.33 -2.00
CA PRO A 198 -2.33 58.45 -1.24
C PRO A 198 -1.17 59.17 -1.94
N ILE A 199 -0.40 58.43 -2.75
CA ILE A 199 0.75 58.96 -3.47
C ILE A 199 0.36 60.06 -4.45
N GLN A 200 -0.69 59.83 -5.25
CA GLN A 200 -1.10 60.75 -6.33
C GLN A 200 -1.81 62.00 -5.79
N HIS A 201 -2.44 61.88 -4.63
CA HIS A 201 -3.42 62.85 -4.14
C HIS A 201 -3.02 63.59 -2.87
N VAL A 202 -2.03 63.07 -2.14
CA VAL A 202 -1.55 63.65 -0.89
C VAL A 202 -0.04 63.85 -0.96
N ILE A 203 0.73 62.78 -1.20
CA ILE A 203 2.21 62.83 -1.10
C ILE A 203 2.82 63.68 -2.21
N ALA A 204 2.52 63.39 -3.49
CA ALA A 204 3.14 64.09 -4.62
C ALA A 204 2.76 65.59 -4.70
N PRO A 205 1.47 66.00 -4.53
CA PRO A 205 1.10 67.41 -4.47
C PRO A 205 1.82 68.17 -3.35
N MET A 206 1.89 67.58 -2.15
CA MET A 206 2.54 68.18 -1.00
C MET A 206 4.05 68.34 -1.22
N GLN A 207 4.71 67.27 -1.68
CA GLN A 207 6.15 67.31 -1.97
C GLN A 207 6.48 68.42 -2.96
N ILE A 208 5.75 68.51 -4.08
CA ILE A 208 6.04 69.50 -5.13
C ILE A 208 5.78 70.92 -4.65
N SER A 209 4.68 71.16 -3.94
CA SER A 209 4.41 72.49 -3.37
C SER A 209 5.52 72.88 -2.41
N MET A 210 5.96 71.98 -1.52
CA MET A 210 7.03 72.30 -0.57
C MET A 210 8.38 72.54 -1.26
N ASP A 211 8.78 71.67 -2.18
CA ASP A 211 10.04 71.80 -2.94
C ASP A 211 10.08 73.12 -3.72
N ARG A 212 8.96 73.52 -4.36
CA ARG A 212 8.83 74.82 -5.05
C ARG A 212 9.01 75.99 -4.09
N GLN A 213 8.39 75.93 -2.91
CA GLN A 213 8.52 77.01 -1.93
C GLN A 213 9.94 77.12 -1.38
N ILE A 214 10.59 76.00 -1.06
CA ILE A 214 11.99 75.99 -0.61
C ILE A 214 12.92 76.60 -1.68
N ILE A 215 12.75 76.20 -2.95
CA ILE A 215 13.53 76.75 -4.06
C ILE A 215 13.27 78.25 -4.22
N SER A 216 12.01 78.70 -4.12
CA SER A 216 11.65 80.11 -4.23
C SER A 216 12.22 80.95 -3.08
N TYR A 217 12.20 80.43 -1.86
CA TYR A 217 12.75 81.06 -0.66
C TYR A 217 14.27 81.25 -0.78
N GLN A 218 14.98 80.20 -1.22
CA GLN A 218 16.43 80.30 -1.45
C GLN A 218 16.77 81.25 -2.59
N LYS A 219 15.98 81.25 -3.69
CA LYS A 219 16.16 82.20 -4.79
C LYS A 219 15.97 83.66 -4.33
N ALA A 220 14.99 83.92 -3.47
CA ALA A 220 14.75 85.22 -2.87
C ALA A 220 15.89 85.64 -1.91
N LYS A 221 16.45 84.69 -1.14
CA LYS A 221 17.59 84.91 -0.25
C LYS A 221 18.91 85.14 -1.03
N SER A 222 19.06 84.54 -2.21
CA SER A 222 20.21 84.70 -3.10
C SER A 222 20.17 85.97 -3.97
N MET A 223 19.12 86.80 -3.89
CA MET A 223 19.06 88.12 -4.54
C MET A 223 19.88 89.20 -3.83
N VAL A 224 20.90 88.81 -3.06
CA VAL A 224 22.02 89.67 -2.66
C VAL A 224 23.13 89.47 -3.69
N PRO A 225 23.64 90.51 -4.37
CA PRO A 225 24.67 90.35 -5.39
C PRO A 225 25.97 89.91 -4.71
N LEU A 226 26.32 88.64 -4.85
CA LEU A 226 27.64 88.10 -4.55
C LEU A 226 28.22 87.55 -5.86
N ASP A 227 29.49 87.86 -6.08
CA ASP A 227 30.23 87.77 -7.35
C ASP A 227 30.10 86.42 -8.10
N PRO A 228 30.22 86.39 -9.44
CA PRO A 228 29.79 85.27 -10.28
C PRO A 228 30.73 84.04 -10.29
N ILE A 229 31.63 83.87 -9.31
CA ILE A 229 32.68 82.82 -9.37
C ILE A 229 32.83 81.96 -8.09
N SER A 230 32.05 82.14 -7.02
CA SER A 230 32.15 81.22 -5.86
C SER A 230 30.82 80.56 -5.46
N SER A 231 30.80 79.23 -5.65
CA SER A 231 29.87 78.23 -5.10
C SER A 231 28.38 78.42 -5.41
N MET A 232 27.93 77.81 -6.51
CA MET A 232 26.58 77.28 -6.61
C MET A 232 26.43 76.21 -5.52
N VAL A 233 25.88 76.58 -4.36
CA VAL A 233 25.61 75.61 -3.28
C VAL A 233 24.57 74.63 -3.83
N PRO A 234 24.88 73.33 -3.99
CA PRO A 234 23.89 72.36 -4.41
C PRO A 234 22.81 72.28 -3.32
N ILE A 235 21.57 72.55 -3.70
CA ILE A 235 20.43 72.42 -2.80
C ILE A 235 20.24 70.92 -2.55
N GLN A 236 20.65 70.44 -1.38
CA GLN A 236 20.36 69.09 -0.94
C GLN A 236 19.00 69.09 -0.25
N LEU A 237 17.97 68.79 -1.04
CA LEU A 237 16.63 68.46 -0.55
C LEU A 237 16.60 66.97 -0.24
N SER A 238 16.41 66.62 1.02
CA SER A 238 16.16 65.24 1.45
C SER A 238 14.79 65.18 2.09
N TRP A 239 13.92 64.33 1.59
CA TRP A 239 12.62 64.10 2.22
C TRP A 239 12.38 62.61 2.38
N SER A 240 11.60 62.24 3.39
CA SER A 240 11.07 60.90 3.54
C SER A 240 9.55 60.95 3.68
N SER A 241 8.86 59.87 3.32
CA SER A 241 7.42 59.75 3.60
C SER A 241 7.20 58.67 4.65
N GLY A 242 6.38 59.00 5.63
CA GLY A 242 5.98 58.12 6.72
C GLY A 242 4.46 58.00 6.79
N ILE A 243 3.96 56.93 7.38
CA ILE A 243 2.55 56.84 7.79
C ILE A 243 2.44 57.52 9.16
N PHE A 244 1.29 58.12 9.49
CA PHE A 244 1.04 58.59 10.85
C PHE A 244 1.39 57.53 11.90
N SER A 245 1.97 57.98 13.01
CA SER A 245 2.30 57.17 14.17
C SER A 245 1.02 56.67 14.88
N HIS A 246 0.30 55.76 14.25
CA HIS A 246 -0.81 55.01 14.84
C HIS A 246 -0.38 53.56 15.03
N PRO A 247 -0.91 52.84 16.04
CA PRO A 247 -0.76 51.40 16.08
C PRO A 247 -1.35 50.80 14.80
N LYS A 248 -0.55 49.98 14.08
CA LYS A 248 -0.98 49.29 12.87
C LYS A 248 -2.29 48.52 13.17
N THR A 249 -3.38 48.84 12.47
CA THR A 249 -4.66 48.11 12.60
C THR A 249 -4.73 46.84 11.76
N LYS A 250 -3.80 46.63 10.83
CA LYS A 250 -3.63 45.36 10.13
C LYS A 250 -2.55 44.54 10.82
N PHE A 251 -2.97 43.58 11.64
CA PHE A 251 -2.10 42.49 12.06
C PHE A 251 -1.87 41.58 10.84
N TYR A 252 -0.62 41.25 10.55
CA TYR A 252 -0.31 40.18 9.62
C TYR A 252 -0.75 38.86 10.26
N ASN A 253 -1.95 38.39 9.92
CA ASN A 253 -2.43 37.12 10.46
C ASN A 253 -1.80 35.99 9.65
N ILE A 254 -0.71 35.44 10.18
CA ILE A 254 0.06 34.36 9.54
C ILE A 254 -0.78 33.14 9.19
N VAL A 255 -1.86 32.91 9.94
CA VAL A 255 -2.81 31.81 9.70
C VAL A 255 -3.58 32.00 8.40
N THR A 256 -3.86 33.24 7.99
CA THR A 256 -4.54 33.54 6.72
C THR A 256 -3.66 33.24 5.52
N ASP A 257 -2.35 33.49 5.64
CA ASP A 257 -1.41 33.36 4.52
C ASP A 257 -0.75 31.98 4.45
N LEU A 258 -0.34 31.42 5.60
CA LEU A 258 0.39 30.14 5.68
C LEU A 258 -0.40 29.02 6.35
N GLY A 259 -1.47 29.32 7.08
CA GLY A 259 -2.23 28.32 7.85
C GLY A 259 -2.81 27.20 6.99
N SER A 260 -3.24 27.51 5.76
CA SER A 260 -3.73 26.51 4.81
C SER A 260 -2.71 25.41 4.52
N ILE A 261 -1.43 25.79 4.34
CA ILE A 261 -0.35 24.86 4.02
C ILE A 261 -0.01 23.98 5.24
N PHE A 262 0.11 24.57 6.43
CA PHE A 262 0.49 23.83 7.64
C PHE A 262 -0.63 22.88 8.11
N PHE A 263 -1.88 23.33 8.11
CA PHE A 263 -3.02 22.46 8.47
C PHE A 263 -3.16 21.32 7.46
N PHE A 264 -3.04 21.61 6.17
CA PHE A 264 -3.02 20.57 5.13
C PHE A 264 -1.88 19.58 5.32
N ALA A 265 -0.66 20.06 5.60
CA ALA A 265 0.50 19.21 5.75
C ALA A 265 0.38 18.24 6.93
N SER A 266 -0.20 18.70 8.04
CA SER A 266 -0.46 17.82 9.19
C SER A 266 -1.39 16.65 8.85
N LEU A 267 -2.49 16.91 8.13
CA LEU A 267 -3.49 15.89 7.79
C LEU A 267 -3.03 15.00 6.62
N MET A 268 -2.22 15.52 5.69
CA MET A 268 -1.69 14.73 4.59
C MET A 268 -0.54 13.81 4.99
N PHE A 269 0.22 14.14 6.03
CA PHE A 269 1.24 13.23 6.55
C PHE A 269 0.60 11.92 7.00
N GLN A 270 -0.56 12.01 7.64
CA GLN A 270 -1.35 10.86 8.07
C GLN A 270 -1.77 9.96 6.90
N PHE A 271 -2.17 10.57 5.78
CA PHE A 271 -2.54 9.85 4.57
C PHE A 271 -1.42 8.97 4.01
N VAL A 272 -0.18 9.47 3.99
CA VAL A 272 0.96 8.73 3.44
C VAL A 272 1.21 7.45 4.25
N LEU A 273 1.17 7.55 5.58
CA LEU A 273 1.35 6.40 6.48
C LEU A 273 0.23 5.38 6.33
N MET A 274 -1.00 5.85 6.25
CA MET A 274 -2.19 5.02 6.06
C MET A 274 -2.16 4.24 4.74
N LEU A 275 -1.80 4.93 3.64
CA LEU A 275 -1.65 4.30 2.33
C LEU A 275 -0.55 3.23 2.35
N GLN A 276 0.57 3.49 3.04
CA GLN A 276 1.64 2.52 3.20
C GLN A 276 1.19 1.26 3.94
N ASP A 277 0.52 1.40 5.09
CA ASP A 277 0.08 0.26 5.90
C ASP A 277 -0.94 -0.62 5.15
N MET A 278 -1.84 -0.01 4.38
CA MET A 278 -2.78 -0.73 3.52
C MET A 278 -2.08 -1.53 2.43
N VAL A 279 -1.12 -0.92 1.73
CA VAL A 279 -0.39 -1.59 0.65
C VAL A 279 0.60 -2.62 1.20
N ASP A 280 1.16 -2.44 2.39
CA ASP A 280 2.00 -3.44 3.07
C ASP A 280 1.22 -4.72 3.39
N GLU A 281 -0.04 -4.62 3.84
CA GLU A 281 -0.88 -5.79 4.09
C GLU A 281 -1.28 -6.52 2.79
N LYS A 282 -1.47 -5.76 1.70
CA LYS A 282 -1.71 -6.30 0.35
C LYS A 282 -0.47 -6.97 -0.22
N GLU A 283 0.71 -6.35 -0.08
CA GLU A 283 1.99 -6.88 -0.53
C GLU A 283 2.34 -8.19 0.17
N LYS A 284 2.07 -8.28 1.48
CA LYS A 284 2.23 -9.51 2.28
C LYS A 284 1.12 -10.54 2.04
N LYS A 285 0.13 -10.25 1.19
CA LYS A 285 -1.00 -11.14 0.84
C LYS A 285 -1.82 -11.57 2.06
N LEU A 286 -1.79 -10.79 3.14
CA LEU A 286 -2.50 -11.11 4.38
C LEU A 286 -4.02 -11.00 4.21
N LYS A 287 -4.49 -10.06 3.38
CA LYS A 287 -5.91 -9.97 2.98
C LYS A 287 -6.41 -11.28 2.37
N GLU A 288 -5.61 -11.86 1.47
CA GLU A 288 -5.91 -13.12 0.80
C GLU A 288 -5.85 -14.31 1.76
N GLY A 289 -4.86 -14.32 2.66
CA GLY A 289 -4.77 -15.22 3.81
C GLY A 289 -6.07 -15.30 4.61
N MET A 290 -6.57 -14.13 5.05
CA MET A 290 -7.81 -14.05 5.81
C MET A 290 -9.02 -14.48 4.98
N ARG A 291 -9.06 -14.15 3.68
CA ARG A 291 -10.15 -14.53 2.78
C ARG A 291 -10.25 -16.05 2.62
N MET A 292 -9.14 -16.76 2.49
CA MET A 292 -9.12 -18.23 2.43
C MET A 292 -9.63 -18.87 3.73
N MET A 293 -9.41 -18.22 4.87
CA MET A 293 -9.87 -18.69 6.19
C MET A 293 -11.34 -18.32 6.49
N GLY A 294 -12.07 -17.75 5.53
CA GLY A 294 -13.50 -17.46 5.64
C GLY A 294 -13.85 -16.04 6.08
N LEU A 295 -12.90 -15.10 6.06
CA LEU A 295 -13.20 -13.68 6.27
C LEU A 295 -14.02 -13.13 5.09
N LYS A 296 -15.07 -12.37 5.40
CA LYS A 296 -15.82 -11.62 4.39
C LYS A 296 -15.10 -10.34 3.99
N GLU A 297 -15.15 -10.00 2.70
CA GLU A 297 -14.48 -8.81 2.16
C GLU A 297 -14.99 -7.51 2.79
N MET A 298 -16.31 -7.38 3.02
CA MET A 298 -16.88 -6.18 3.67
C MET A 298 -16.34 -5.96 5.09
N SER A 299 -16.11 -7.04 5.85
CA SER A 299 -15.58 -6.95 7.22
C SER A 299 -14.18 -6.33 7.25
N TYR A 300 -13.36 -6.63 6.22
CA TYR A 300 -12.01 -6.11 6.07
C TYR A 300 -12.00 -4.60 5.86
N TYR A 301 -12.72 -4.10 4.85
CA TYR A 301 -12.76 -2.67 4.54
C TYR A 301 -13.39 -1.86 5.68
N LEU A 302 -14.48 -2.38 6.29
CA LEU A 302 -15.13 -1.70 7.41
C LEU A 302 -14.21 -1.59 8.63
N SER A 303 -13.40 -2.62 8.91
CA SER A 303 -12.43 -2.59 10.00
C SER A 303 -11.38 -1.49 9.79
N TRP A 304 -10.81 -1.41 8.58
CA TRP A 304 -9.84 -0.36 8.25
C TRP A 304 -10.45 1.03 8.28
N PHE A 305 -11.65 1.19 7.71
CA PHE A 305 -12.39 2.46 7.71
C PHE A 305 -12.62 2.96 9.14
N ILE A 306 -13.13 2.12 10.03
CA ILE A 306 -13.38 2.51 11.44
C ILE A 306 -12.07 2.80 12.16
N THR A 307 -11.03 1.99 11.96
CA THR A 307 -9.72 2.20 12.60
C THR A 307 -9.15 3.56 12.21
N TYR A 308 -9.13 3.88 10.92
CA TYR A 308 -8.59 5.14 10.42
C TYR A 308 -9.48 6.33 10.74
N PHE A 309 -10.80 6.16 10.74
CA PHE A 309 -11.72 7.19 11.21
C PHE A 309 -11.41 7.60 12.66
N VAL A 310 -11.14 6.64 13.55
CA VAL A 310 -10.72 6.93 14.93
C VAL A 310 -9.40 7.71 14.95
N PHE A 311 -8.38 7.28 14.20
CA PHE A 311 -7.10 8.01 14.15
C PHE A 311 -7.27 9.44 13.62
N ILE A 312 -8.02 9.63 12.53
CA ILE A 312 -8.31 10.95 11.97
C ILE A 312 -9.03 11.83 12.99
N THR A 313 -10.02 11.30 13.71
CA THR A 313 -10.71 12.09 14.74
C THR A 313 -9.77 12.52 15.87
N LEU A 314 -8.85 11.65 16.29
CA LEU A 314 -7.84 12.00 17.30
C LEU A 314 -6.87 13.06 16.77
N ASP A 315 -6.38 12.91 15.54
CA ASP A 315 -5.47 13.87 14.91
C ASP A 315 -6.11 15.26 14.78
N VAL A 316 -7.37 15.33 14.36
CA VAL A 316 -8.13 16.58 14.27
C VAL A 316 -8.32 17.23 15.64
N LEU A 317 -8.61 16.43 16.68
CA LEU A 317 -8.72 16.94 18.04
C LEU A 317 -7.38 17.47 18.57
N VAL A 318 -6.27 16.79 18.30
CA VAL A 318 -4.92 17.27 18.66
C VAL A 318 -4.58 18.56 17.92
N LEU A 319 -4.91 18.66 16.64
CA LEU A 319 -4.72 19.86 15.83
C LEU A 319 -5.49 21.05 16.41
N ILE A 320 -6.77 20.86 16.75
CA ILE A 320 -7.60 21.92 17.34
C ILE A 320 -7.11 22.29 18.74
N ALA A 321 -6.79 21.30 19.57
CA ALA A 321 -6.31 21.54 20.94
C ALA A 321 -4.98 22.32 20.93
N SER A 322 -4.04 21.95 20.07
CA SER A 322 -2.78 22.68 19.91
C SER A 322 -3.00 24.08 19.35
N GLY A 323 -3.88 24.24 18.35
CA GLY A 323 -4.24 25.55 17.82
C GLY A 323 -4.89 26.49 18.85
N SER A 324 -5.75 25.94 19.71
CA SER A 324 -6.35 26.68 20.82
C SER A 324 -5.35 26.99 21.93
N MET A 325 -4.43 26.07 22.23
CA MET A 325 -3.36 26.27 23.22
C MET A 325 -2.47 27.47 22.88
N PHE A 326 -2.15 27.67 21.61
CA PHE A 326 -1.37 28.82 21.13
C PHE A 326 -2.20 30.09 20.87
N GLN A 327 -3.51 30.07 21.17
CA GLN A 327 -4.40 31.24 21.08
C GLN A 327 -4.50 31.88 19.67
N PHE A 328 -4.42 31.09 18.59
CA PHE A 328 -4.64 31.65 17.26
C PHE A 328 -6.06 32.23 17.11
N LYS A 329 -6.17 33.41 16.51
CA LYS A 329 -7.47 34.07 16.22
C LYS A 329 -8.42 33.17 15.43
N PHE A 330 -7.87 32.33 14.54
CA PHE A 330 -8.61 31.34 13.78
C PHE A 330 -9.45 30.38 14.64
N PHE A 331 -8.90 29.85 15.74
CA PHE A 331 -9.60 28.89 16.61
C PHE A 331 -10.43 29.57 17.71
N THR A 332 -10.06 30.79 18.11
CA THR A 332 -10.72 31.51 19.21
C THR A 332 -11.90 32.35 18.77
N LYS A 333 -11.91 32.86 17.53
CA LYS A 333 -12.99 33.70 16.99
C LYS A 333 -14.07 32.90 16.26
N ASN A 334 -13.70 31.84 15.56
CA ASN A 334 -14.65 31.00 14.83
C ASN A 334 -15.34 30.00 15.75
N ASP A 335 -16.58 29.65 15.41
CA ASP A 335 -17.34 28.64 16.15
C ASP A 335 -16.76 27.23 15.91
N PHE A 336 -16.70 26.41 16.97
CA PHE A 336 -16.02 25.11 16.98
C PHE A 336 -16.48 24.18 15.86
N GLY A 337 -17.80 24.15 15.61
CA GLY A 337 -18.39 23.27 14.59
C GLY A 337 -17.84 23.52 13.18
N THR A 338 -17.57 24.79 12.84
CA THR A 338 -17.22 25.19 11.46
C THR A 338 -15.91 24.58 10.98
N TYR A 339 -14.84 24.70 11.77
CA TYR A 339 -13.54 24.13 11.43
C TYR A 339 -13.45 22.64 11.79
N PHE A 340 -14.12 22.16 12.87
CA PHE A 340 -14.11 20.74 13.22
C PHE A 340 -14.69 19.86 12.10
N VAL A 341 -15.85 20.25 11.57
CA VAL A 341 -16.49 19.52 10.46
C VAL A 341 -15.64 19.62 9.19
N LEU A 342 -15.01 20.77 8.92
CA LEU A 342 -14.12 20.93 7.77
C LEU A 342 -12.93 19.96 7.82
N PHE A 343 -12.20 19.93 8.95
CA PHE A 343 -11.04 19.05 9.13
C PHE A 343 -11.44 17.57 9.11
N LEU A 344 -12.56 17.21 9.76
CA LEU A 344 -13.05 15.84 9.80
C LEU A 344 -13.45 15.33 8.41
N LEU A 345 -14.24 16.11 7.66
CA LEU A 345 -14.68 15.74 6.31
C LEU A 345 -13.48 15.62 5.36
N PHE A 346 -12.51 16.54 5.46
CA PHE A 346 -11.29 16.46 4.67
C PHE A 346 -10.48 15.20 5.00
N GLY A 347 -10.33 14.85 6.27
CA GLY A 347 -9.69 13.60 6.69
C GLY A 347 -10.38 12.35 6.11
N ILE A 348 -11.73 12.30 6.13
CA ILE A 348 -12.50 11.21 5.53
C ILE A 348 -12.26 11.14 4.01
N SER A 349 -12.25 12.29 3.32
CA SER A 349 -12.02 12.34 1.87
C SER A 349 -10.64 11.81 1.48
N ILE A 350 -9.59 12.24 2.18
CA ILE A 350 -8.24 11.73 1.94
C ILE A 350 -8.16 10.23 2.29
N MET A 351 -8.92 9.77 3.28
CA MET A 351 -9.02 8.34 3.56
C MET A 351 -9.63 7.55 2.41
N CYS A 352 -10.72 8.04 1.83
CA CYS A 352 -11.33 7.47 0.63
C CYS A 352 -10.35 7.48 -0.56
N LEU A 353 -9.56 8.54 -0.72
CA LEU A 353 -8.49 8.61 -1.73
C LEU A 353 -7.42 7.53 -1.50
N ALA A 354 -7.04 7.25 -0.26
CA ALA A 354 -6.08 6.18 0.04
C ALA A 354 -6.63 4.79 -0.29
N PHE A 355 -7.90 4.53 0.02
CA PHE A 355 -8.57 3.29 -0.39
C PHE A 355 -8.51 3.12 -1.92
N PHE A 356 -8.85 4.18 -2.67
CA PHE A 356 -8.73 4.19 -4.12
C PHE A 356 -7.30 3.91 -4.59
N LEU A 357 -6.29 4.62 -4.09
CA LEU A 357 -4.90 4.41 -4.51
C LEU A 357 -4.34 3.05 -4.10
N SER A 358 -4.77 2.50 -2.96
CA SER A 358 -4.36 1.16 -2.51
C SER A 358 -4.83 0.04 -3.47
N SER A 359 -5.92 0.27 -4.23
CA SER A 359 -6.39 -0.66 -5.25
C SER A 359 -5.41 -0.75 -6.43
N LEU A 360 -4.83 0.40 -6.84
CA LEU A 360 -3.91 0.53 -7.96
C LEU A 360 -2.48 0.08 -7.64
N LEU A 361 -2.10 0.15 -6.37
CA LEU A 361 -0.73 -0.10 -5.93
C LEU A 361 -0.54 -1.51 -5.40
N SER A 362 0.59 -2.13 -5.73
CA SER A 362 0.95 -3.49 -5.30
C SER A 362 2.14 -3.52 -4.34
N LYS A 363 2.94 -2.43 -4.28
CA LYS A 363 4.19 -2.34 -3.52
C LYS A 363 4.15 -1.20 -2.51
N SER A 364 4.50 -1.49 -1.26
CA SER A 364 4.45 -0.53 -0.14
C SER A 364 5.37 0.67 -0.34
N HIS A 365 6.60 0.45 -0.82
CA HIS A 365 7.55 1.54 -1.13
C HIS A 365 7.08 2.44 -2.27
N ALA A 366 6.48 1.88 -3.32
CA ALA A 366 5.89 2.67 -4.40
C ALA A 366 4.73 3.54 -3.86
N ALA A 367 3.96 3.01 -2.91
CA ALA A 367 2.88 3.74 -2.26
C ALA A 367 3.38 4.93 -1.46
N THR A 368 4.48 4.80 -0.72
CA THR A 368 5.09 5.95 -0.03
C THR A 368 5.56 7.02 -1.00
N PHE A 369 6.20 6.64 -2.10
CA PHE A 369 6.70 7.59 -3.11
C PHE A 369 5.54 8.36 -3.76
N ILE A 370 4.49 7.66 -4.18
CA ILE A 370 3.29 8.27 -4.78
C ILE A 370 2.54 9.13 -3.76
N GLY A 371 2.47 8.68 -2.50
CA GLY A 371 1.90 9.46 -1.40
C GLY A 371 2.62 10.80 -1.21
N PHE A 372 3.95 10.80 -1.15
CA PHE A 372 4.74 12.04 -1.05
C PHE A 372 4.70 12.90 -2.31
N PHE A 373 4.66 12.28 -3.49
CA PHE A 373 4.47 13.01 -4.75
C PHE A 373 3.13 13.75 -4.77
N LEU A 374 2.03 13.08 -4.40
CA LEU A 374 0.70 13.70 -4.28
C LEU A 374 0.67 14.75 -3.18
N PHE A 375 1.38 14.54 -2.06
CA PHE A 375 1.52 15.54 -1.01
C PHE A 375 2.14 16.85 -1.52
N ILE A 376 3.25 16.77 -2.25
CA ILE A 376 3.92 17.95 -2.83
C ILE A 376 3.03 18.59 -3.91
N LEU A 377 2.48 17.78 -4.81
CA LEU A 377 1.61 18.25 -5.89
C LEU A 377 0.40 19.01 -5.33
N PHE A 378 -0.33 18.41 -4.38
CA PHE A 378 -1.49 19.04 -3.77
C PHE A 378 -1.14 20.24 -2.91
N SER A 379 0.03 20.25 -2.25
CA SER A 379 0.52 21.43 -1.52
C SER A 379 0.74 22.63 -2.44
N ILE A 380 1.27 22.39 -3.65
CA ILE A 380 1.43 23.44 -4.68
C ILE A 380 0.05 23.88 -5.19
N LEU A 381 -0.79 22.93 -5.61
CA LEU A 381 -2.09 23.24 -6.20
C LEU A 381 -2.98 24.05 -5.24
N GLN A 382 -3.01 23.71 -3.95
CA GLN A 382 -3.82 24.43 -2.98
C GLN A 382 -3.30 25.85 -2.66
N ALA A 383 -2.00 26.13 -2.86
CA ALA A 383 -1.44 27.45 -2.58
C ALA A 383 -1.84 28.48 -3.65
N PHE A 384 -1.92 28.05 -4.91
CA PHE A 384 -2.17 28.95 -6.04
C PHE A 384 -3.64 28.99 -6.48
N ILE A 385 -4.31 27.84 -6.53
CA ILE A 385 -5.61 27.72 -7.21
C ILE A 385 -6.76 28.44 -6.49
N PRO A 386 -6.95 28.30 -5.16
CA PRO A 386 -8.07 28.93 -4.45
C PRO A 386 -8.14 30.44 -4.65
N ASN A 387 -6.99 31.11 -4.54
CA ASN A 387 -6.86 32.55 -4.69
C ASN A 387 -7.09 33.06 -6.12
N MET A 388 -6.95 32.19 -7.14
CA MET A 388 -7.12 32.55 -8.55
C MET A 388 -8.51 32.24 -9.11
N LEU A 389 -9.12 31.12 -8.71
CA LEU A 389 -10.35 30.59 -9.33
C LEU A 389 -11.64 30.98 -8.61
N TYR A 390 -11.60 31.19 -7.30
CA TYR A 390 -12.80 31.40 -6.48
C TYR A 390 -13.02 32.89 -6.12
N ILE A 391 -12.70 33.76 -7.08
CA ILE A 391 -13.01 35.20 -7.04
C ILE A 391 -14.37 35.42 -7.74
N GLU A 392 -15.11 36.45 -7.31
CA GLU A 392 -16.32 36.92 -7.99
C GLU A 392 -16.07 37.16 -9.51
N GLY A 393 -16.98 36.67 -10.35
CA GLY A 393 -16.95 36.85 -11.81
C GLY A 393 -16.29 35.74 -12.64
N LYS A 394 -15.85 34.62 -12.04
CA LYS A 394 -15.36 33.42 -12.77
C LYS A 394 -16.50 32.43 -13.08
N PRO A 395 -16.41 31.66 -14.19
CA PRO A 395 -17.47 30.70 -14.57
C PRO A 395 -17.51 29.49 -13.61
N TYR A 396 -18.72 29.14 -13.17
CA TYR A 396 -18.98 28.03 -12.24
C TYR A 396 -18.45 26.67 -12.76
N SER A 397 -18.47 26.44 -14.08
CA SER A 397 -18.00 25.18 -14.67
C SER A 397 -16.53 24.88 -14.39
N ILE A 398 -15.66 25.91 -14.44
CA ILE A 398 -14.24 25.74 -14.15
C ILE A 398 -14.05 25.48 -12.66
N GLN A 399 -14.80 26.18 -11.80
CA GLN A 399 -14.78 25.96 -10.36
C GLN A 399 -15.20 24.53 -10.00
N ALA A 400 -16.25 24.00 -10.65
CA ALA A 400 -16.74 22.63 -10.40
C ALA A 400 -15.71 21.55 -10.75
N ILE A 401 -14.96 21.69 -11.85
CA ILE A 401 -13.91 20.72 -12.23
C ILE A 401 -12.80 20.65 -11.19
N PHE A 402 -12.31 21.81 -10.74
CA PHE A 402 -11.28 21.87 -9.70
C PHE A 402 -11.85 21.58 -8.30
N SER A 403 -13.18 21.65 -8.12
CA SER A 403 -13.84 21.28 -6.87
C SER A 403 -13.90 19.76 -6.64
N LEU A 404 -13.69 18.95 -7.68
CA LEU A 404 -13.55 17.49 -7.57
C LEU A 404 -12.21 17.06 -6.92
N LEU A 405 -11.32 18.02 -6.64
CA LEU A 405 -10.08 17.80 -5.92
C LEU A 405 -10.21 18.38 -4.51
N SER A 406 -10.59 17.51 -3.57
CA SER A 406 -10.78 17.82 -2.15
C SER A 406 -9.72 18.75 -1.50
N PRO A 407 -8.39 18.64 -1.76
CA PRO A 407 -7.39 19.58 -1.26
C PRO A 407 -7.64 21.05 -1.62
N ILE A 408 -8.12 21.33 -2.83
CA ILE A 408 -8.33 22.70 -3.33
C ILE A 408 -9.54 23.32 -2.61
N VAL A 409 -10.62 22.56 -2.48
CA VAL A 409 -11.85 22.96 -1.80
C VAL A 409 -11.60 23.15 -0.29
N PHE A 410 -10.81 22.28 0.32
CA PHE A 410 -10.37 22.41 1.70
C PHE A 410 -9.59 23.71 1.95
N ALA A 411 -8.62 24.03 1.10
CA ALA A 411 -7.87 25.28 1.22
C ALA A 411 -8.75 26.51 1.03
N LYS A 412 -9.73 26.48 0.12
CA LYS A 412 -10.75 27.54 0.00
C LYS A 412 -11.51 27.72 1.31
N GLY A 413 -12.05 26.64 1.89
CA GLY A 413 -12.74 26.68 3.18
C GLY A 413 -11.88 27.25 4.32
N LEU A 414 -10.59 26.89 4.37
CA LEU A 414 -9.65 27.44 5.35
C LEU A 414 -9.39 28.93 5.16
N THR A 415 -9.17 29.39 3.93
CA THR A 415 -8.93 30.82 3.66
C THR A 415 -10.15 31.68 3.99
N ASP A 416 -11.36 31.17 3.77
CA ASP A 416 -12.60 31.90 4.12
C ASP A 416 -12.80 31.98 5.63
N LEU A 417 -12.53 30.89 6.36
CA LEU A 417 -12.56 30.89 7.83
C LEU A 417 -11.46 31.76 8.45
N ALA A 418 -10.28 31.80 7.82
CA ALA A 418 -9.19 32.66 8.26
C ALA A 418 -9.51 34.14 8.05
N LYS A 419 -10.03 34.52 6.86
CA LYS A 419 -10.50 35.88 6.59
C LYS A 419 -11.64 36.31 7.53
N ALA A 420 -12.57 35.42 7.84
CA ALA A 420 -13.65 35.71 8.78
C ALA A 420 -13.12 35.96 10.21
N SER A 421 -12.02 35.31 10.59
CA SER A 421 -11.40 35.45 11.91
C SER A 421 -10.74 36.80 12.17
N ASP A 422 -10.41 37.55 11.10
CA ASP A 422 -9.89 38.93 11.20
C ASP A 422 -10.95 39.90 11.74
N TYR A 423 -12.23 39.56 11.55
CA TYR A 423 -13.38 40.32 12.03
C TYR A 423 -13.96 39.66 13.29
N ASN A 424 -15.23 39.22 13.24
CA ASN A 424 -15.94 38.64 14.38
C ASN A 424 -15.99 37.10 14.35
N GLY A 425 -15.31 36.46 13.41
CA GLY A 425 -15.41 35.01 13.16
C GLY A 425 -16.71 34.60 12.48
N LEU A 426 -16.72 33.41 11.90
CA LEU A 426 -17.91 32.81 11.28
C LEU A 426 -18.64 31.92 12.29
N ARG A 427 -19.95 32.14 12.44
CA ARG A 427 -20.85 31.29 13.26
C ARG A 427 -21.49 30.20 12.42
N TRP A 428 -21.88 29.07 13.04
CA TRP A 428 -22.54 27.97 12.33
C TRP A 428 -23.84 28.39 11.59
N SER A 429 -24.60 29.34 12.14
CA SER A 429 -25.81 29.85 11.50
C SER A 429 -25.56 30.64 10.20
N GLN A 430 -24.34 31.14 10.00
CA GLN A 430 -23.95 32.02 8.89
C GLN A 430 -23.21 31.27 7.77
N ILE A 431 -23.14 29.94 7.81
CA ILE A 431 -22.44 29.12 6.80
C ILE A 431 -23.04 29.28 5.38
N ASN A 432 -24.31 29.69 5.30
CA ASN A 432 -25.03 29.90 4.04
C ASN A 432 -25.01 31.35 3.54
N ASP A 433 -24.39 32.30 4.25
CA ASP A 433 -24.45 33.71 3.85
C ASP A 433 -23.86 33.92 2.45
N HIS A 434 -24.60 34.65 1.60
CA HIS A 434 -24.37 34.77 0.17
C HIS A 434 -23.34 35.83 -0.23
N ASP A 435 -22.72 36.52 0.73
CA ASP A 435 -21.72 37.56 0.47
C ASP A 435 -20.43 37.02 -0.16
N ASN A 436 -20.23 35.69 -0.17
CA ASN A 436 -19.13 35.03 -0.87
C ASN A 436 -19.64 34.28 -2.10
N ALA A 437 -18.97 34.47 -3.25
CA ALA A 437 -19.24 33.72 -4.49
C ALA A 437 -19.23 32.18 -4.33
N PHE A 438 -18.59 31.67 -3.28
CA PHE A 438 -18.53 30.25 -2.95
C PHE A 438 -18.68 30.03 -1.43
N PRO A 439 -19.89 29.73 -0.92
CA PRO A 439 -20.15 29.62 0.52
C PRO A 439 -19.61 28.33 1.13
N LEU A 440 -19.34 28.34 2.44
CA LEU A 440 -18.73 27.21 3.16
C LEU A 440 -19.60 25.94 3.17
N ASN A 441 -20.93 26.05 3.06
CA ASN A 441 -21.79 24.86 2.92
C ASN A 441 -21.50 24.09 1.62
N LEU A 442 -21.22 24.82 0.54
CA LEU A 442 -20.94 24.24 -0.75
C LEU A 442 -19.56 23.53 -0.73
N VAL A 443 -18.59 24.06 0.01
CA VAL A 443 -17.31 23.38 0.33
C VAL A 443 -17.57 22.00 0.96
N TYR A 444 -18.39 21.90 2.00
CA TYR A 444 -18.68 20.63 2.66
C TYR A 444 -19.32 19.60 1.72
N ARG A 445 -20.26 20.04 0.87
CA ARG A 445 -20.96 19.15 -0.08
C ARG A 445 -19.99 18.55 -1.11
N TRP A 446 -19.06 19.33 -1.62
CA TRP A 446 -18.04 18.83 -2.56
C TRP A 446 -17.10 17.81 -1.91
N ILE A 447 -16.64 18.06 -0.69
CA ILE A 447 -15.77 17.10 0.03
C ILE A 447 -16.51 15.76 0.25
N VAL A 448 -17.80 15.79 0.60
CA VAL A 448 -18.61 14.57 0.75
C VAL A 448 -18.79 13.86 -0.59
N LEU A 449 -19.06 14.61 -1.67
CA LEU A 449 -19.20 14.05 -3.00
C LEU A 449 -17.91 13.35 -3.46
N ASP A 450 -16.75 14.00 -3.28
CA ASP A 450 -15.44 13.41 -3.60
C ASP A 450 -15.19 12.12 -2.84
N SER A 451 -15.53 12.09 -1.54
CA SER A 451 -15.40 10.91 -0.69
C SER A 451 -16.17 9.71 -1.26
N VAL A 452 -17.42 9.95 -1.68
CA VAL A 452 -18.27 8.92 -2.31
C VAL A 452 -17.68 8.46 -3.64
N VAL A 453 -17.22 9.41 -4.47
CA VAL A 453 -16.61 9.10 -5.77
C VAL A 453 -15.36 8.23 -5.60
N PHE A 454 -14.46 8.55 -4.67
CA PHE A 454 -13.26 7.75 -4.44
C PHE A 454 -13.58 6.34 -3.92
N VAL A 455 -14.57 6.18 -3.05
CA VAL A 455 -15.01 4.84 -2.59
C VAL A 455 -15.56 4.02 -3.74
N LEU A 456 -16.41 4.62 -4.59
CA LEU A 456 -16.98 3.92 -5.76
C LEU A 456 -15.90 3.55 -6.77
N LEU A 457 -14.94 4.44 -7.03
CA LEU A 457 -13.80 4.16 -7.89
C LEU A 457 -12.91 3.05 -7.32
N GLY A 458 -12.61 3.09 -6.01
CA GLY A 458 -11.83 2.06 -5.34
C GLY A 458 -12.50 0.69 -5.40
N TRP A 459 -13.81 0.64 -5.11
CA TRP A 459 -14.61 -0.58 -5.23
C TRP A 459 -14.66 -1.12 -6.67
N TYR A 460 -14.80 -0.23 -7.66
CA TYR A 460 -14.81 -0.63 -9.07
C TYR A 460 -13.45 -1.22 -9.50
N ILE A 461 -12.35 -0.53 -9.19
CA ILE A 461 -11.01 -0.99 -9.58
C ILE A 461 -10.63 -2.29 -8.86
N ASP A 462 -10.93 -2.45 -7.58
CA ASP A 462 -10.64 -3.70 -6.85
C ASP A 462 -11.37 -4.92 -7.46
N ASN A 463 -12.54 -4.73 -8.07
CA ASN A 463 -13.29 -5.82 -8.72
C ASN A 463 -12.85 -6.10 -10.16
N VAL A 464 -12.47 -5.06 -10.91
CA VAL A 464 -12.05 -5.19 -12.32
C VAL A 464 -10.57 -5.59 -12.41
N PHE A 465 -9.73 -5.05 -11.52
CA PHE A 465 -8.30 -5.30 -11.45
C PHE A 465 -7.89 -5.78 -10.04
N PRO A 466 -8.27 -7.01 -9.62
CA PRO A 466 -7.99 -7.52 -8.28
C PRO A 466 -6.49 -7.74 -7.96
N GLY A 467 -5.58 -7.46 -8.90
CA GLY A 467 -4.13 -7.63 -8.73
C GLY A 467 -3.66 -9.05 -9.08
N GLU A 468 -2.62 -9.54 -8.39
CA GLU A 468 -2.02 -10.86 -8.64
C GLU A 468 -2.95 -12.04 -8.30
N TYR A 469 -3.89 -11.86 -7.35
CA TYR A 469 -4.81 -12.89 -6.87
C TYR A 469 -6.26 -12.41 -6.97
N GLY A 470 -7.13 -13.25 -7.54
CA GLY A 470 -8.52 -12.91 -7.79
C GLY A 470 -8.90 -13.08 -9.26
N THR A 471 -10.20 -13.14 -9.52
CA THR A 471 -10.72 -13.20 -10.89
C THR A 471 -11.22 -11.82 -11.27
N ALA A 472 -10.58 -11.21 -12.27
CA ALA A 472 -11.04 -9.96 -12.85
C ALA A 472 -12.49 -10.14 -13.32
N LYS A 473 -13.40 -9.33 -12.76
CA LYS A 473 -14.78 -9.29 -13.24
C LYS A 473 -14.83 -8.45 -14.52
N PRO A 474 -15.76 -8.73 -15.44
CA PRO A 474 -15.92 -7.89 -16.64
C PRO A 474 -16.23 -6.45 -16.23
N PHE A 475 -15.80 -5.47 -17.04
CA PHE A 475 -15.99 -4.04 -16.73
C PHE A 475 -17.46 -3.64 -16.47
N TYR A 476 -18.42 -4.38 -17.05
CA TYR A 476 -19.86 -4.18 -16.90
C TYR A 476 -20.49 -5.02 -15.76
N PHE A 477 -19.70 -5.59 -14.84
CA PHE A 477 -20.22 -6.50 -13.80
C PHE A 477 -21.35 -5.88 -12.96
N PHE A 478 -21.30 -4.57 -12.70
CA PHE A 478 -22.30 -3.87 -11.89
C PHE A 478 -23.67 -3.76 -12.59
N LEU A 479 -23.73 -3.97 -13.91
CA LEU A 479 -24.96 -3.98 -14.70
C LEU A 479 -25.59 -5.38 -14.78
N THR A 480 -24.85 -6.43 -14.43
CA THR A 480 -25.38 -7.80 -14.49
C THR A 480 -26.25 -8.12 -13.28
N PRO A 481 -27.51 -8.58 -13.45
CA PRO A 481 -28.39 -8.94 -12.34
C PRO A 481 -27.80 -10.06 -11.46
N THR A 482 -26.99 -10.93 -12.06
CA THR A 482 -26.28 -12.03 -11.39
C THR A 482 -25.30 -11.56 -10.31
N TYR A 483 -24.77 -10.34 -10.42
CA TYR A 483 -23.89 -9.77 -9.39
C TYR A 483 -24.66 -9.41 -8.12
N TRP A 484 -25.80 -8.73 -8.26
CA TRP A 484 -26.59 -8.23 -7.13
C TRP A 484 -27.46 -9.28 -6.48
N THR A 485 -27.97 -10.23 -7.27
CA THR A 485 -28.91 -11.24 -6.79
C THR A 485 -28.22 -12.48 -6.21
N GLY A 486 -26.90 -12.61 -6.32
CA GLY A 486 -26.11 -13.73 -5.78
C GLY A 486 -26.41 -15.10 -6.39
N ASN A 487 -27.53 -15.22 -7.11
CA ASN A 487 -27.94 -16.42 -7.82
C ASN A 487 -27.18 -16.50 -9.13
N GLN A 488 -26.03 -17.19 -9.09
CA GLN A 488 -25.65 -18.01 -10.23
C GLN A 488 -26.63 -19.17 -10.34
N SER A 489 -27.89 -18.90 -10.72
CA SER A 489 -28.69 -19.96 -11.32
C SER A 489 -27.96 -20.32 -12.60
N VAL A 490 -27.23 -21.43 -12.57
CA VAL A 490 -26.88 -22.14 -13.79
C VAL A 490 -28.22 -22.40 -14.46
N SER A 491 -28.57 -21.59 -15.46
CA SER A 491 -29.76 -21.84 -16.26
C SER A 491 -29.64 -23.26 -16.79
N ASN A 492 -30.61 -24.11 -16.44
CA ASN A 492 -30.67 -25.52 -16.83
C ASN A 492 -30.67 -25.73 -18.36
N ASN A 493 -30.75 -24.64 -19.16
CA ASN A 493 -30.57 -24.67 -20.61
C ASN A 493 -29.12 -24.90 -21.05
N HIS A 494 -28.13 -24.88 -20.15
CA HIS A 494 -26.69 -25.09 -20.47
C HIS A 494 -26.21 -26.55 -20.44
N ILE A 495 -27.06 -27.54 -20.17
CA ILE A 495 -26.61 -28.94 -20.10
C ILE A 495 -26.20 -29.46 -21.49
N GLN A 496 -26.88 -29.05 -22.57
CA GLN A 496 -26.49 -29.40 -23.95
C GLN A 496 -25.20 -28.69 -24.39
N ASP A 497 -25.01 -27.41 -24.04
CA ASP A 497 -23.77 -26.65 -24.34
C ASP A 497 -22.55 -27.15 -23.57
N LYS A 498 -22.72 -27.61 -22.32
CA LYS A 498 -21.64 -28.21 -21.51
C LYS A 498 -21.09 -29.47 -22.16
N THR A 499 -21.95 -30.36 -22.65
CA THR A 499 -21.50 -31.59 -23.34
C THR A 499 -20.75 -31.31 -24.64
N THR A 500 -21.14 -30.27 -25.39
CA THR A 500 -20.45 -29.89 -26.64
C THR A 500 -19.09 -29.26 -26.35
N ARG A 501 -19.01 -28.33 -25.39
CA ARG A 501 -17.73 -27.72 -24.97
C ARG A 501 -16.78 -28.71 -24.30
N LEU A 502 -17.29 -29.63 -23.46
CA LEU A 502 -16.47 -30.70 -22.89
C LEU A 502 -15.87 -31.61 -23.96
N LYS A 503 -16.63 -31.93 -25.02
CA LYS A 503 -16.13 -32.67 -26.18
C LYS A 503 -15.09 -31.87 -26.98
N GLU A 504 -15.25 -30.55 -27.10
CA GLU A 504 -14.24 -29.66 -27.72
C GLU A 504 -12.96 -29.56 -26.89
N ILE A 505 -13.06 -29.43 -25.56
CA ILE A 505 -11.91 -29.39 -24.64
C ILE A 505 -11.17 -30.73 -24.65
N LYS A 506 -11.88 -31.87 -24.64
CA LYS A 506 -11.27 -33.21 -24.76
C LYS A 506 -10.62 -33.43 -26.13
N LYS A 507 -11.15 -32.83 -27.20
CA LYS A 507 -10.49 -32.80 -28.52
C LYS A 507 -9.25 -31.90 -28.52
N GLN A 508 -9.29 -30.78 -27.81
CA GLN A 508 -8.20 -29.81 -27.71
C GLN A 508 -7.03 -30.32 -26.85
N PHE A 509 -7.32 -31.17 -25.86
CA PHE A 509 -6.33 -31.80 -24.99
C PHE A 509 -6.59 -33.31 -24.90
N PRO A 510 -5.97 -34.15 -25.74
CA PRO A 510 -6.14 -35.60 -25.64
C PRO A 510 -5.73 -36.10 -24.26
N SER A 511 -6.48 -37.10 -23.76
CA SER A 511 -6.21 -37.82 -22.52
C SER A 511 -4.80 -38.42 -22.57
N VAL A 512 -4.13 -38.46 -21.42
CA VAL A 512 -2.77 -39.01 -21.33
C VAL A 512 -2.80 -40.51 -21.62
N ASP A 513 -1.71 -41.04 -22.19
CA ASP A 513 -1.57 -42.45 -22.57
C ASP A 513 -1.69 -43.45 -21.40
N ASP A 514 -1.65 -42.97 -20.15
CA ASP A 514 -1.65 -43.82 -18.96
C ASP A 514 -3.05 -44.36 -18.62
N GLU A 515 -3.17 -45.70 -18.56
CA GLU A 515 -4.43 -46.37 -18.27
C GLU A 515 -5.06 -45.99 -16.92
N ASP A 516 -4.25 -45.72 -15.89
CA ASP A 516 -4.80 -45.47 -14.55
C ASP A 516 -5.41 -44.08 -14.46
N VAL A 517 -4.82 -43.11 -15.15
CA VAL A 517 -5.39 -41.76 -15.30
C VAL A 517 -6.69 -41.81 -16.11
N GLN A 518 -6.74 -42.61 -17.17
CA GLN A 518 -7.96 -42.76 -17.98
C GLN A 518 -9.08 -43.46 -17.21
N LYS A 519 -8.77 -44.51 -16.44
CA LYS A 519 -9.72 -45.18 -15.55
C LYS A 519 -10.26 -44.21 -14.51
N GLU A 520 -9.38 -43.46 -13.83
CA GLU A 520 -9.80 -42.44 -12.85
C GLU A 520 -10.66 -41.35 -13.51
N GLU A 521 -10.34 -40.91 -14.72
CA GLU A 521 -11.15 -39.92 -15.45
C GLU A 521 -12.57 -40.45 -15.70
N GLN A 522 -12.71 -41.71 -16.12
CA GLN A 522 -14.01 -42.36 -16.31
C GLN A 522 -14.76 -42.55 -14.99
N ASP A 523 -14.07 -42.96 -13.93
CA ASP A 523 -14.65 -43.13 -12.60
C ASP A 523 -15.19 -41.81 -12.06
N VAL A 524 -14.42 -40.73 -12.19
CA VAL A 524 -14.82 -39.38 -11.76
C VAL A 524 -15.99 -38.82 -12.58
N GLU A 525 -16.07 -39.16 -13.86
CA GLU A 525 -17.24 -38.81 -14.69
C GLU A 525 -18.50 -39.52 -14.21
N ASN A 526 -18.39 -40.78 -13.79
CA ASN A 526 -19.49 -41.59 -13.27
C ASN A 526 -19.86 -41.26 -11.81
N MET A 527 -18.92 -40.73 -11.01
CA MET A 527 -19.14 -40.34 -9.62
C MET A 527 -20.17 -39.23 -9.48
N THR A 528 -21.01 -39.31 -8.44
CA THR A 528 -21.96 -38.24 -8.13
C THR A 528 -21.26 -37.13 -7.35
N SER A 529 -21.76 -35.90 -7.41
CA SER A 529 -21.16 -34.76 -6.70
C SER A 529 -21.12 -34.93 -5.17
N ASN A 530 -21.96 -35.82 -4.62
CA ASN A 530 -22.14 -36.04 -3.18
C ASN A 530 -21.69 -37.45 -2.73
N ASP A 531 -20.68 -38.03 -3.37
CA ASP A 531 -20.24 -39.37 -2.97
C ASP A 531 -19.72 -39.40 -1.51
N PRO A 532 -20.23 -40.32 -0.67
CA PRO A 532 -19.97 -40.32 0.77
C PRO A 532 -18.52 -40.68 1.12
N ASN A 533 -17.76 -41.27 0.20
CA ASN A 533 -16.36 -41.67 0.44
C ASN A 533 -15.34 -40.67 -0.11
N ALA A 534 -15.76 -39.71 -0.95
CA ALA A 534 -14.88 -38.71 -1.54
C ALA A 534 -14.84 -37.43 -0.69
N ALA A 535 -13.63 -36.92 -0.46
CA ALA A 535 -13.41 -35.61 0.14
C ALA A 535 -13.36 -34.51 -0.93
N VAL A 536 -12.66 -34.78 -2.05
CA VAL A 536 -12.52 -33.86 -3.19
C VAL A 536 -12.77 -34.61 -4.49
N ILE A 537 -13.58 -34.02 -5.37
CA ILE A 537 -13.84 -34.51 -6.72
C ILE A 537 -13.56 -33.38 -7.71
N LEU A 538 -12.55 -33.53 -8.57
CA LEU A 538 -12.21 -32.59 -9.64
C LEU A 538 -12.81 -33.09 -10.94
N LYS A 539 -13.68 -32.31 -11.59
CA LYS A 539 -14.30 -32.67 -12.87
C LYS A 539 -13.81 -31.74 -13.98
N ASN A 540 -12.87 -32.26 -14.79
CA ASN A 540 -12.28 -31.59 -15.95
C ASN A 540 -11.88 -30.13 -15.67
N LEU A 541 -11.10 -29.90 -14.62
CA LEU A 541 -10.72 -28.58 -14.16
C LEU A 541 -9.71 -27.93 -15.13
N VAL A 542 -10.01 -26.73 -15.63
CA VAL A 542 -9.15 -26.00 -16.59
C VAL A 542 -8.87 -24.60 -16.07
N LYS A 543 -7.60 -24.18 -16.21
CA LYS A 543 -7.17 -22.81 -15.94
C LYS A 543 -6.36 -22.23 -17.08
N VAL A 544 -6.83 -21.12 -17.61
CA VAL A 544 -6.15 -20.32 -18.64
C VAL A 544 -5.80 -18.95 -18.07
N PHE A 545 -4.55 -18.53 -18.26
CA PHE A 545 -4.12 -17.16 -18.04
C PHE A 545 -4.03 -16.47 -19.39
N TRP A 546 -4.98 -15.57 -19.62
CA TRP A 546 -5.10 -14.79 -20.86
C TRP A 546 -4.05 -13.68 -20.86
N ASN A 547 -3.26 -13.57 -21.93
CA ASN A 547 -2.29 -12.47 -22.06
C ASN A 547 -2.97 -11.14 -22.39
N ASN A 548 -4.20 -11.18 -22.92
CA ASN A 548 -5.01 -10.00 -23.19
C ASN A 548 -6.47 -10.25 -22.75
N PRO A 549 -7.04 -9.45 -21.82
CA PRO A 549 -8.38 -9.71 -21.28
C PRO A 549 -9.52 -9.50 -22.29
N PHE A 550 -9.26 -8.79 -23.40
CA PHE A 550 -10.28 -8.44 -24.40
C PHE A 550 -10.28 -9.31 -25.66
N PHE A 551 -9.20 -10.03 -25.96
CA PHE A 551 -9.09 -10.89 -27.15
C PHE A 551 -8.37 -12.19 -26.82
N LYS A 552 -9.00 -13.34 -27.13
CA LYS A 552 -8.35 -14.66 -27.08
C LYS A 552 -7.19 -14.65 -28.08
N SER A 553 -5.98 -14.88 -27.60
CA SER A 553 -4.77 -14.89 -28.43
C SER A 553 -4.19 -16.30 -28.47
N LYS A 554 -3.55 -16.67 -29.59
CA LYS A 554 -2.82 -17.95 -29.71
C LYS A 554 -1.67 -18.10 -28.70
N LYS A 555 -1.33 -17.05 -27.95
CA LYS A 555 -0.32 -17.04 -26.87
C LYS A 555 -0.91 -17.18 -25.45
N ASP A 556 -2.15 -17.64 -25.30
CA ASP A 556 -2.74 -17.82 -23.97
C ASP A 556 -2.10 -19.02 -23.23
N PHE A 557 -1.75 -18.83 -21.95
CA PHE A 557 -1.02 -19.84 -21.17
C PHE A 557 -1.99 -20.76 -20.42
N TYR A 558 -2.08 -22.02 -20.86
CA TYR A 558 -2.87 -23.07 -20.21
C TYR A 558 -2.08 -23.66 -19.04
N ALA A 559 -2.37 -23.21 -17.83
CA ALA A 559 -1.70 -23.68 -16.62
C ALA A 559 -2.23 -25.04 -16.14
N VAL A 560 -3.52 -25.32 -16.34
CA VAL A 560 -4.16 -26.61 -16.03
C VAL A 560 -5.04 -27.01 -17.20
N LYS A 561 -4.82 -28.21 -17.75
CA LYS A 561 -5.40 -28.72 -19.00
C LYS A 561 -6.30 -29.93 -18.73
N GLY A 562 -7.44 -29.68 -18.07
CA GLY A 562 -8.50 -30.68 -17.88
C GLY A 562 -8.18 -31.75 -16.84
N LEU A 563 -7.98 -31.33 -15.59
CA LEU A 563 -7.66 -32.24 -14.49
C LEU A 563 -8.93 -32.91 -13.94
N SER A 564 -8.96 -34.24 -13.98
CA SER A 564 -10.00 -35.07 -13.34
C SER A 564 -9.36 -36.00 -12.31
N LEU A 565 -9.84 -35.97 -11.07
CA LEU A 565 -9.27 -36.72 -9.94
C LEU A 565 -10.26 -36.81 -8.79
N SER A 566 -10.33 -37.97 -8.13
CA SER A 566 -10.99 -38.14 -6.83
C SER A 566 -9.98 -38.35 -5.70
N ILE A 567 -10.24 -37.72 -4.55
CA ILE A 567 -9.48 -37.88 -3.31
C ILE A 567 -10.43 -38.39 -2.24
N GLN A 568 -10.08 -39.49 -1.58
CA GLN A 568 -10.91 -40.12 -0.56
C GLN A 568 -10.81 -39.39 0.78
N LYS A 569 -11.79 -39.64 1.66
CA LYS A 569 -11.71 -39.21 3.06
C LYS A 569 -10.57 -39.94 3.78
N ASN A 570 -9.97 -39.28 4.77
CA ASN A 570 -8.86 -39.83 5.57
C ASN A 570 -7.61 -40.24 4.76
N GLN A 571 -7.46 -39.71 3.55
CA GLN A 571 -6.35 -39.97 2.66
C GLN A 571 -5.42 -38.74 2.57
N LEU A 572 -4.10 -38.99 2.57
CA LEU A 572 -3.11 -37.98 2.19
C LEU A 572 -2.78 -38.15 0.70
N PHE A 573 -3.29 -37.22 -0.11
CA PHE A 573 -3.00 -37.17 -1.53
C PHE A 573 -1.85 -36.18 -1.80
N CYS A 574 -0.83 -36.63 -2.52
CA CYS A 574 0.31 -35.82 -2.90
C CYS A 574 0.32 -35.56 -4.41
N LEU A 575 0.31 -34.29 -4.80
CA LEU A 575 0.47 -33.82 -6.17
C LEU A 575 1.93 -33.44 -6.40
N LEU A 576 2.67 -34.34 -7.05
CA LEU A 576 4.09 -34.21 -7.37
C LEU A 576 4.25 -33.67 -8.80
N GLY A 577 5.28 -32.87 -9.07
CA GLY A 577 5.48 -32.28 -10.39
C GLY A 577 6.68 -31.33 -10.40
N PRO A 578 7.32 -31.08 -11.56
CA PRO A 578 8.35 -30.05 -11.66
C PRO A 578 7.75 -28.64 -11.48
N ASN A 579 8.62 -27.65 -11.34
CA ASN A 579 8.20 -26.24 -11.32
C ASN A 579 7.52 -25.89 -12.66
N GLY A 580 6.42 -25.14 -12.59
CA GLY A 580 5.62 -24.81 -13.78
C GLY A 580 4.65 -25.91 -14.24
N ALA A 581 4.55 -27.05 -13.55
CA ALA A 581 3.61 -28.12 -13.92
C ALA A 581 2.12 -27.77 -13.73
N GLY A 582 1.79 -26.73 -12.96
CA GLY A 582 0.40 -26.33 -12.66
C GLY A 582 -0.10 -26.64 -11.24
N LYS A 583 0.75 -27.22 -10.37
CA LYS A 583 0.43 -27.64 -8.98
C LYS A 583 -0.21 -26.53 -8.13
N THR A 584 0.51 -25.44 -7.92
CA THR A 584 0.06 -24.29 -7.13
C THR A 584 -1.18 -23.63 -7.74
N THR A 585 -1.31 -23.65 -9.08
CA THR A 585 -2.51 -23.16 -9.78
C THR A 585 -3.73 -24.02 -9.47
N THR A 586 -3.59 -25.34 -9.50
CA THR A 586 -4.64 -26.29 -9.11
C THR A 586 -5.06 -26.05 -7.66
N MET A 587 -4.11 -25.94 -6.74
CA MET A 587 -4.40 -25.65 -5.34
C MET A 587 -5.09 -24.31 -5.16
N SER A 588 -4.64 -23.28 -5.88
CA SER A 588 -5.22 -21.95 -5.81
C SER A 588 -6.66 -21.86 -6.32
N MET A 589 -7.07 -22.78 -7.19
CA MET A 589 -8.47 -22.96 -7.56
C MET A 589 -9.26 -23.64 -6.44
N LEU A 590 -8.68 -24.65 -5.78
CA LEU A 590 -9.37 -25.43 -4.74
C LEU A 590 -9.64 -24.64 -3.47
N PHE A 591 -8.70 -23.81 -3.03
CA PHE A 591 -8.92 -22.90 -1.90
C PHE A 591 -9.47 -21.52 -2.30
N GLY A 592 -9.80 -21.34 -3.58
CA GLY A 592 -10.58 -20.21 -4.07
C GLY A 592 -9.87 -18.86 -4.03
N LEU A 593 -8.54 -18.83 -4.28
CA LEU A 593 -7.83 -17.58 -4.62
C LEU A 593 -8.09 -17.16 -6.08
N PHE A 594 -8.20 -18.14 -6.99
CA PHE A 594 -8.63 -17.92 -8.37
C PHE A 594 -9.82 -18.80 -8.72
N GLY A 595 -10.82 -18.25 -9.40
CA GLY A 595 -11.86 -19.06 -10.05
C GLY A 595 -11.28 -19.86 -11.22
N GLN A 596 -11.83 -21.04 -11.43
CA GLN A 596 -11.58 -21.92 -12.56
C GLN A 596 -12.13 -21.31 -13.86
N THR A 597 -11.43 -21.54 -14.98
CA THR A 597 -11.89 -21.09 -16.30
C THR A 597 -13.01 -22.00 -16.80
N GLU A 598 -12.78 -23.31 -16.74
CA GLU A 598 -13.76 -24.35 -17.09
C GLU A 598 -13.64 -25.51 -16.09
N GLY A 599 -14.62 -26.42 -16.13
CA GLY A 599 -14.75 -27.50 -15.15
C GLY A 599 -15.31 -27.07 -13.80
N ASP A 600 -15.40 -28.02 -12.88
CA ASP A 600 -15.82 -27.74 -11.50
C ASP A 600 -15.13 -28.69 -10.51
N ALA A 601 -15.07 -28.28 -9.24
CA ALA A 601 -14.57 -29.12 -8.16
C ALA A 601 -15.57 -29.16 -7.01
N TYR A 602 -15.74 -30.33 -6.41
CA TYR A 602 -16.64 -30.56 -5.29
C TYR A 602 -15.83 -30.97 -4.06
N ILE A 603 -16.01 -30.25 -2.96
CA ILE A 603 -15.36 -30.53 -1.67
C ILE A 603 -16.46 -30.85 -0.65
N PHE A 604 -16.49 -32.10 -0.18
CA PHE A 604 -17.59 -32.63 0.66
C PHE A 604 -18.99 -32.30 0.11
N GLY A 605 -19.19 -32.42 -1.21
CA GLY A 605 -20.47 -32.14 -1.87
C GLY A 605 -20.73 -30.68 -2.24
N HIS A 606 -19.87 -29.75 -1.81
CA HIS A 606 -20.00 -28.33 -2.12
C HIS A 606 -19.18 -27.95 -3.35
N SER A 607 -19.79 -27.29 -4.34
CA SER A 607 -19.07 -26.80 -5.53
C SER A 607 -18.22 -25.57 -5.19
N ILE A 608 -16.97 -25.54 -5.67
CA ILE A 608 -16.09 -24.36 -5.53
C ILE A 608 -16.61 -23.13 -6.29
N ARG A 609 -17.49 -23.33 -7.28
CA ARG A 609 -18.07 -22.24 -8.08
C ARG A 609 -19.16 -21.49 -7.32
N THR A 610 -20.01 -22.21 -6.58
CA THR A 610 -21.22 -21.66 -5.94
C THR A 610 -21.09 -21.55 -4.43
N ASP A 611 -20.50 -22.55 -3.76
CA ASP A 611 -20.58 -22.74 -2.31
C ASP A 611 -19.25 -22.47 -1.58
N MET A 612 -18.35 -21.67 -2.16
CA MET A 612 -17.00 -21.47 -1.62
C MET A 612 -16.97 -20.95 -0.17
N ALA A 613 -17.97 -20.15 0.23
CA ALA A 613 -18.08 -19.68 1.62
C ALA A 613 -18.32 -20.81 2.64
N LYS A 614 -19.02 -21.89 2.24
CA LYS A 614 -19.23 -23.08 3.08
C LYS A 614 -17.95 -23.92 3.12
N ILE A 615 -17.27 -24.07 1.97
CA ILE A 615 -16.00 -24.80 1.85
C ILE A 615 -14.92 -24.17 2.76
N ARG A 616 -14.80 -22.84 2.77
CA ARG A 616 -13.82 -22.12 3.61
C ARG A 616 -13.95 -22.39 5.12
N LYS A 617 -15.16 -22.72 5.60
CA LYS A 617 -15.38 -23.07 7.02
C LYS A 617 -14.84 -24.45 7.39
N ILE A 618 -14.87 -25.40 6.44
CA ILE A 618 -14.48 -26.80 6.67
C ILE A 618 -13.05 -27.10 6.24
N MET A 619 -12.34 -26.13 5.66
CA MET A 619 -10.99 -26.31 5.15
C MET A 619 -9.93 -25.55 5.98
N GLY A 620 -8.68 -25.99 5.82
CA GLY A 620 -7.48 -25.33 6.30
C GLY A 620 -6.49 -25.16 5.15
N VAL A 621 -5.74 -24.06 5.13
CA VAL A 621 -4.78 -23.78 4.05
C VAL A 621 -3.45 -23.35 4.65
N CYS A 622 -2.37 -23.98 4.18
CA CYS A 622 -1.00 -23.53 4.37
C CYS A 622 -0.42 -23.22 2.98
N MET A 623 -0.16 -21.94 2.69
CA MET A 623 0.42 -21.52 1.41
C MET A 623 1.93 -21.76 1.38
N GLN A 624 2.58 -21.61 0.22
CA GLN A 624 4.05 -21.68 0.10
C GLN A 624 4.77 -20.64 0.99
N PHE A 625 4.26 -19.40 1.04
CA PHE A 625 4.81 -18.33 1.88
C PHE A 625 4.02 -18.20 3.19
N ASP A 626 4.73 -17.89 4.28
CA ASP A 626 4.12 -17.72 5.60
C ASP A 626 3.39 -16.36 5.73
N LEU A 627 2.05 -16.40 5.78
CA LEU A 627 1.17 -15.23 5.88
C LEU A 627 0.96 -14.81 7.35
N LEU A 628 2.00 -14.22 7.95
CA LEU A 628 2.03 -13.89 9.38
C LEU A 628 2.24 -12.40 9.63
N TRP A 629 1.59 -11.85 10.66
CA TRP A 629 1.88 -10.51 11.18
C TRP A 629 3.05 -10.57 12.15
N GLY A 630 4.18 -9.99 11.76
CA GLY A 630 5.40 -10.00 12.56
C GLY A 630 5.29 -9.43 13.99
N GLN A 631 4.33 -8.53 14.24
CA GLN A 631 4.11 -7.91 15.55
C GLN A 631 3.18 -8.71 16.47
N LEU A 632 2.44 -9.70 15.95
CA LEU A 632 1.59 -10.57 16.75
C LEU A 632 2.38 -11.78 17.26
N THR A 633 1.92 -12.41 18.35
CA THR A 633 2.52 -13.65 18.89
C THR A 633 1.94 -14.88 18.19
N GLY A 634 2.60 -16.04 18.30
CA GLY A 634 2.07 -17.29 17.74
C GLY A 634 0.69 -17.64 18.26
N ARG A 635 0.48 -17.52 19.58
CA ARG A 635 -0.81 -17.73 20.24
C ARG A 635 -1.90 -16.80 19.70
N GLU A 636 -1.59 -15.52 19.52
CA GLU A 636 -2.54 -14.53 19.02
C GLU A 636 -2.98 -14.79 17.58
N HIS A 637 -2.11 -15.36 16.74
CA HIS A 637 -2.50 -15.78 15.39
C HIS A 637 -3.53 -16.90 15.46
N LEU A 638 -3.30 -17.91 16.29
CA LEU A 638 -4.24 -19.03 16.46
C LEU A 638 -5.58 -18.55 17.02
N GLU A 639 -5.56 -17.66 18.02
CA GLU A 639 -6.77 -17.02 18.54
C GLU A 639 -7.51 -16.27 17.43
N LEU A 640 -6.83 -15.41 16.67
CA LEU A 640 -7.44 -14.63 15.58
C LEU A 640 -8.12 -15.52 14.53
N TYR A 641 -7.43 -16.55 14.02
CA TYR A 641 -7.98 -17.43 12.99
C TYR A 641 -9.07 -18.37 13.53
N SER A 642 -9.01 -18.75 14.81
CA SER A 642 -10.09 -19.51 15.45
C SER A 642 -11.38 -18.69 15.60
N GLU A 643 -11.25 -17.39 15.91
CA GLU A 643 -12.38 -16.47 16.04
C GLU A 643 -13.07 -16.25 14.68
N PHE A 644 -12.34 -16.26 13.55
CA PHE A 644 -12.95 -16.21 12.21
C PHE A 644 -13.84 -17.41 11.90
N LYS A 645 -13.56 -18.57 12.51
CA LYS A 645 -14.40 -19.77 12.40
C LYS A 645 -15.58 -19.78 13.37
N ASN A 646 -15.86 -18.67 14.07
CA ASN A 646 -16.96 -18.48 15.03
C ASN A 646 -17.01 -19.57 16.12
N ARG A 647 -15.85 -20.00 16.63
CA ARG A 647 -15.77 -20.99 17.71
C ARG A 647 -15.91 -20.34 19.10
N PRO A 648 -16.50 -21.03 20.10
CA PRO A 648 -16.61 -20.51 21.46
C PRO A 648 -15.24 -20.35 22.13
N LYS A 649 -15.00 -19.23 22.80
CA LYS A 649 -13.69 -18.86 23.38
C LYS A 649 -13.10 -19.88 24.36
N GLU A 650 -13.95 -20.58 25.11
CA GLU A 650 -13.49 -21.59 26.09
C GLU A 650 -12.92 -22.83 25.41
N ILE A 651 -13.54 -23.26 24.30
CA ILE A 651 -13.08 -24.39 23.49
C ILE A 651 -11.81 -23.99 22.73
N VAL A 652 -11.80 -22.77 22.19
CA VAL A 652 -10.67 -22.19 21.47
C VAL A 652 -9.38 -22.24 22.30
N ARG A 653 -9.42 -21.84 23.58
CA ARG A 653 -8.21 -21.86 24.41
C ARG A 653 -7.60 -23.24 24.57
N LYS A 654 -8.42 -24.26 24.83
CA LYS A 654 -7.96 -25.65 24.95
C LYS A 654 -7.40 -26.16 23.61
N GLU A 655 -8.14 -25.92 22.53
CA GLU A 655 -7.74 -26.30 21.18
C GLU A 655 -6.38 -25.67 20.79
N ILE A 656 -6.14 -24.40 21.17
CA ILE A 656 -4.88 -23.72 20.91
C ILE A 656 -3.72 -24.34 21.69
N GLU A 657 -3.88 -24.65 22.98
CA GLU A 657 -2.82 -25.32 23.75
C GLU A 657 -2.51 -26.70 23.18
N ASP A 658 -3.55 -27.46 22.83
CA ASP A 658 -3.40 -28.79 22.22
C ASP A 658 -2.64 -28.67 20.89
N LEU A 659 -2.99 -27.73 20.01
CA LEU A 659 -2.29 -27.50 18.75
C LEU A 659 -0.85 -27.02 18.95
N LEU A 660 -0.60 -26.12 19.90
CA LEU A 660 0.75 -25.66 20.22
C LEU A 660 1.64 -26.79 20.74
N SER A 661 1.06 -27.71 21.52
CA SER A 661 1.76 -28.91 21.99
C SER A 661 2.06 -29.89 20.85
N GLN A 662 1.10 -30.12 19.95
CA GLN A 662 1.27 -31.00 18.78
C GLN A 662 2.36 -30.52 17.83
N VAL A 663 2.48 -29.21 17.68
CA VAL A 663 3.45 -28.55 16.79
C VAL A 663 4.79 -28.27 17.49
N GLY A 664 4.89 -28.53 18.80
CA GLY A 664 6.11 -28.35 19.59
C GLY A 664 6.53 -26.88 19.68
N MET A 665 5.58 -25.98 19.91
CA MET A 665 5.79 -24.52 19.95
C MET A 665 5.31 -23.84 21.24
N SER A 666 4.88 -24.59 22.25
CA SER A 666 4.32 -24.05 23.49
C SER A 666 5.26 -23.05 24.20
N GLU A 667 6.57 -23.27 24.19
CA GLU A 667 7.56 -22.42 24.87
C GLU A 667 7.75 -21.04 24.20
N ILE A 668 7.59 -20.98 22.88
CA ILE A 668 7.81 -19.76 22.09
C ILE A 668 6.50 -19.06 21.69
N ALA A 669 5.34 -19.65 22.01
CA ALA A 669 4.03 -19.22 21.55
C ALA A 669 3.68 -17.76 21.91
N ASP A 670 4.19 -17.27 23.04
CA ASP A 670 3.93 -15.91 23.55
C ASP A 670 4.98 -14.89 23.09
N GLN A 671 6.00 -15.31 22.34
CA GLN A 671 6.95 -14.41 21.69
C GLN A 671 6.40 -13.89 20.36
N ARG A 672 6.87 -12.70 19.93
CA ARG A 672 6.46 -12.10 18.65
C ARG A 672 7.03 -12.89 17.48
N VAL A 673 6.23 -13.08 16.43
CA VAL A 673 6.61 -13.85 15.24
C VAL A 673 7.81 -13.27 14.49
N ASN A 674 8.12 -11.98 14.65
CA ASN A 674 9.34 -11.39 14.10
C ASN A 674 10.63 -12.09 14.57
N ILE A 675 10.64 -12.66 15.78
CA ILE A 675 11.80 -13.33 16.37
C ILE A 675 11.92 -14.79 15.87
N TYR A 676 10.83 -15.37 15.36
CA TYR A 676 10.80 -16.76 14.93
C TYR A 676 11.75 -17.01 13.74
N SER A 677 12.45 -18.13 13.79
CA SER A 677 13.15 -18.73 12.66
C SER A 677 12.18 -19.11 11.54
N GLY A 678 12.70 -19.34 10.33
CA GLY A 678 11.87 -19.78 9.20
C GLY A 678 11.11 -21.07 9.49
N GLY A 679 11.75 -22.05 10.14
CA GLY A 679 11.10 -23.31 10.52
C GLY A 679 9.99 -23.14 11.55
N GLU A 680 10.14 -22.21 12.50
CA GLU A 680 9.10 -21.89 13.49
C GLU A 680 7.91 -21.17 12.86
N LYS A 681 8.15 -20.24 11.93
CA LYS A 681 7.09 -19.60 11.14
C LYS A 681 6.31 -20.63 10.33
N ARG A 682 7.02 -21.58 9.71
CA ARG A 682 6.39 -22.64 8.93
C ARG A 682 5.52 -23.56 9.77
N ARG A 683 6.02 -23.96 10.94
CA ARG A 683 5.25 -24.74 11.92
C ARG A 683 3.99 -23.98 12.39
N LEU A 684 4.10 -22.67 12.64
CA LEU A 684 2.94 -21.84 12.97
C LEU A 684 1.91 -21.78 11.82
N SER A 685 2.36 -21.63 10.57
CA SER A 685 1.46 -21.66 9.40
C SER A 685 0.71 -22.99 9.27
N ILE A 686 1.39 -24.11 9.55
CA ILE A 686 0.77 -25.44 9.61
C ILE A 686 -0.25 -25.51 10.77
N ALA A 687 0.09 -25.00 11.95
CA ALA A 687 -0.83 -24.92 13.08
C ALA A 687 -2.09 -24.10 12.75
N ILE A 688 -1.93 -22.95 12.08
CA ILE A 688 -3.04 -22.11 11.60
C ILE A 688 -3.92 -22.89 10.62
N SER A 689 -3.34 -23.71 9.74
CA SER A 689 -4.14 -24.55 8.83
C SER A 689 -4.98 -25.58 9.58
N MET A 690 -4.56 -26.03 10.77
CA MET A 690 -5.25 -27.06 11.56
C MET A 690 -6.32 -26.49 12.52
N ILE A 691 -6.37 -25.16 12.71
CA ILE A 691 -7.29 -24.53 13.66
C ILE A 691 -8.76 -24.71 13.27
N GLY A 692 -9.61 -24.95 14.26
CA GLY A 692 -11.05 -25.16 14.10
C GLY A 692 -11.42 -26.55 13.60
N ASN A 693 -10.51 -27.52 13.73
CA ASN A 693 -10.62 -28.91 13.27
C ASN A 693 -11.21 -29.05 11.84
N PRO A 694 -10.49 -28.61 10.80
CA PRO A 694 -10.96 -28.70 9.42
C PRO A 694 -11.03 -30.16 8.96
N LYS A 695 -12.01 -30.46 8.08
CA LYS A 695 -12.16 -31.79 7.47
C LYS A 695 -11.15 -32.03 6.35
N ILE A 696 -10.67 -30.95 5.73
CA ILE A 696 -9.66 -30.99 4.67
C ILE A 696 -8.58 -29.93 4.89
N ILE A 697 -7.32 -30.30 4.68
CA ILE A 697 -6.17 -29.40 4.78
C ILE A 697 -5.43 -29.40 3.45
N PHE A 698 -5.17 -28.21 2.93
CA PHE A 698 -4.34 -27.99 1.74
C PHE A 698 -2.98 -27.47 2.19
N LEU A 699 -1.91 -28.16 1.78
CA LEU A 699 -0.53 -27.80 2.08
C LEU A 699 0.21 -27.56 0.77
N ASP A 700 0.56 -26.29 0.50
CA ASP A 700 1.34 -25.92 -0.68
C ASP A 700 2.82 -25.80 -0.34
N GLU A 701 3.59 -26.81 -0.76
CA GLU A 701 5.03 -26.92 -0.54
C GLU A 701 5.47 -26.67 0.93
N PRO A 702 5.01 -27.47 1.91
CA PRO A 702 5.23 -27.26 3.34
C PRO A 702 6.70 -27.28 3.78
N THR A 703 7.59 -27.92 3.04
CA THR A 703 8.98 -28.14 3.46
C THR A 703 10.02 -27.34 2.68
N THR A 704 9.61 -26.50 1.72
CA THR A 704 10.52 -25.70 0.91
C THR A 704 11.28 -24.68 1.77
N GLY A 705 12.61 -24.66 1.65
CA GLY A 705 13.47 -23.70 2.35
C GLY A 705 13.72 -24.01 3.83
N LEU A 706 13.34 -25.20 4.30
CA LEU A 706 13.61 -25.67 5.66
C LEU A 706 14.90 -26.50 5.75
N ASP A 707 15.53 -26.47 6.92
CA ASP A 707 16.63 -27.38 7.26
C ASP A 707 16.12 -28.81 7.50
N VAL A 708 16.97 -29.82 7.32
CA VAL A 708 16.62 -31.26 7.36
C VAL A 708 15.91 -31.63 8.66
N LEU A 709 16.40 -31.14 9.80
CA LEU A 709 15.77 -31.40 11.11
C LEU A 709 14.35 -30.81 11.21
N GLN A 710 14.11 -29.65 10.58
CA GLN A 710 12.80 -29.00 10.59
C GLN A 710 11.83 -29.70 9.65
N ILE A 711 12.32 -30.21 8.50
CA ILE A 711 11.55 -31.05 7.57
C ILE A 711 11.01 -32.28 8.29
N CYS A 712 11.87 -33.03 9.01
CA CYS A 712 11.43 -34.22 9.76
C CYS A 712 10.34 -33.90 10.79
N LYS A 713 10.46 -32.78 11.51
CA LYS A 713 9.43 -32.33 12.46
C LYS A 713 8.11 -31.98 11.78
N VAL A 714 8.16 -31.30 10.64
CA VAL A 714 6.98 -30.97 9.84
C VAL A 714 6.28 -32.23 9.33
N TRP A 715 7.05 -33.23 8.87
CA TRP A 715 6.49 -34.51 8.45
C TRP A 715 5.76 -35.22 9.58
N GLU A 716 6.36 -35.27 10.77
CA GLU A 716 5.72 -35.86 11.94
C GLU A 716 4.38 -35.17 12.29
N ILE A 717 4.34 -33.84 12.21
CA ILE A 717 3.13 -33.04 12.43
C ILE A 717 2.04 -33.39 11.39
N ILE A 718 2.41 -33.46 10.10
CA ILE A 718 1.48 -33.78 9.01
C ILE A 718 0.92 -35.21 9.16
N LEU A 719 1.77 -36.17 9.48
CA LEU A 719 1.37 -37.57 9.71
C LEU A 719 0.41 -37.70 10.90
N LYS A 720 0.66 -36.98 12.01
CA LYS A 720 -0.27 -36.92 13.14
C LYS A 720 -1.60 -36.27 12.76
N ALA A 721 -1.57 -35.21 11.96
CA ALA A 721 -2.75 -34.46 11.56
C ALA A 721 -3.64 -35.16 10.53
N LYS A 722 -3.15 -36.22 9.88
CA LYS A 722 -3.88 -37.04 8.91
C LYS A 722 -5.09 -37.77 9.53
N GLN A 723 -5.06 -38.05 10.83
CA GLN A 723 -6.15 -38.76 11.51
C GLN A 723 -7.49 -38.02 11.32
N ASP A 724 -8.50 -38.72 10.81
CA ASP A 724 -9.85 -38.21 10.52
C ASP A 724 -9.95 -36.99 9.56
N ARG A 725 -8.90 -36.75 8.75
CA ARG A 725 -8.84 -35.61 7.82
C ARG A 725 -8.32 -36.03 6.46
N ALA A 726 -8.84 -35.38 5.41
CA ALA A 726 -8.22 -35.46 4.08
C ALA A 726 -7.11 -34.40 3.99
N ILE A 727 -5.92 -34.76 3.54
CA ILE A 727 -4.82 -33.82 3.34
C ILE A 727 -4.43 -33.85 1.87
N VAL A 728 -4.36 -32.68 1.25
CA VAL A 728 -3.90 -32.52 -0.13
C VAL A 728 -2.61 -31.72 -0.09
N LEU A 729 -1.52 -32.35 -0.50
CA LEU A 729 -0.17 -31.83 -0.44
C LEU A 729 0.35 -31.58 -1.86
N THR A 730 0.90 -30.41 -2.15
CA THR A 730 1.72 -30.19 -3.34
C THR A 730 3.18 -30.14 -2.95
N THR A 731 4.02 -30.87 -3.69
CA THR A 731 5.47 -30.86 -3.47
C THR A 731 6.22 -31.07 -4.78
N HIS A 732 7.48 -30.68 -4.78
CA HIS A 732 8.47 -31.06 -5.79
C HIS A 732 9.53 -32.02 -5.21
N SER A 733 9.44 -32.39 -3.93
CA SER A 733 10.35 -33.33 -3.27
C SER A 733 9.81 -34.75 -3.36
N MET A 734 10.57 -35.63 -4.02
CA MET A 734 10.18 -37.04 -4.15
C MET A 734 10.26 -37.77 -2.81
N MET A 735 11.21 -37.42 -1.94
CA MET A 735 11.30 -37.99 -0.59
C MET A 735 10.06 -37.66 0.26
N GLU A 736 9.57 -36.42 0.17
CA GLU A 736 8.38 -36.00 0.90
C GLU A 736 7.13 -36.75 0.42
N ALA A 737 6.98 -36.91 -0.90
CA ALA A 737 5.90 -37.70 -1.47
C ALA A 737 6.00 -39.18 -1.06
N ASP A 738 7.19 -39.77 -1.08
CA ASP A 738 7.44 -41.18 -0.72
C ASP A 738 7.03 -41.46 0.75
N ILE A 739 7.36 -40.55 1.67
CA ILE A 739 7.13 -40.75 3.11
C ILE A 739 5.70 -40.41 3.55
N LEU A 740 5.12 -39.32 3.03
CA LEU A 740 3.85 -38.80 3.56
C LEU A 740 2.61 -39.39 2.89
N SER A 741 2.69 -39.75 1.61
CA SER A 741 1.50 -39.92 0.77
C SER A 741 0.94 -41.34 0.75
N ASP A 742 -0.38 -41.42 0.66
CA ASP A 742 -1.09 -42.68 0.37
C ASP A 742 -1.30 -42.87 -1.14
N LYS A 743 -1.53 -41.76 -1.85
CA LYS A 743 -1.74 -41.72 -3.29
C LYS A 743 -1.00 -40.53 -3.87
N ILE A 744 -0.24 -40.77 -4.93
CA ILE A 744 0.60 -39.81 -5.62
C ILE A 744 0.02 -39.57 -7.01
N GLY A 745 -0.19 -38.31 -7.37
CA GLY A 745 -0.43 -37.88 -8.74
C GLY A 745 0.78 -37.13 -9.26
N ILE A 746 1.38 -37.58 -10.37
CA ILE A 746 2.49 -36.86 -11.01
C ILE A 746 1.93 -35.99 -12.12
N MET A 747 2.09 -34.67 -12.00
CA MET A 747 1.63 -33.66 -12.93
C MET A 747 2.80 -33.10 -13.74
N ALA A 748 2.63 -32.96 -15.05
CA ALA A 748 3.59 -32.30 -15.93
C ALA A 748 2.87 -31.50 -17.01
N LEU A 749 3.35 -30.29 -17.30
CA LEU A 749 2.85 -29.41 -18.38
C LEU A 749 1.33 -29.18 -18.36
N GLY A 750 0.76 -29.05 -17.16
CA GLY A 750 -0.66 -28.79 -16.96
C GLY A 750 -1.57 -30.03 -16.93
N LYS A 751 -1.03 -31.24 -17.12
CA LYS A 751 -1.79 -32.51 -17.15
C LYS A 751 -1.33 -33.48 -16.08
N LEU A 752 -2.26 -34.28 -15.55
CA LEU A 752 -1.94 -35.44 -14.71
C LEU A 752 -1.41 -36.56 -15.59
N ARG A 753 -0.18 -37.04 -15.34
CA ARG A 753 0.50 -38.02 -16.18
C ARG A 753 0.37 -39.45 -15.68
N CYS A 754 0.46 -39.63 -14.37
CA CYS A 754 0.20 -40.91 -13.73
C CYS A 754 -0.41 -40.70 -12.36
N LEU A 755 -1.03 -41.76 -11.85
CA LEU A 755 -1.74 -41.77 -10.58
C LEU A 755 -1.58 -43.16 -9.95
N GLY A 756 -1.26 -43.22 -8.66
CA GLY A 756 -1.15 -44.49 -7.95
C GLY A 756 -0.55 -44.34 -6.56
N ASP A 757 -0.51 -45.42 -5.80
CA ASP A 757 0.33 -45.47 -4.60
C ASP A 757 1.82 -45.59 -4.99
N ASN A 758 2.69 -45.41 -3.99
CA ASN A 758 4.13 -45.40 -4.21
C ASN A 758 4.66 -46.73 -4.79
N LEU A 759 4.14 -47.87 -4.32
CA LEU A 759 4.56 -49.19 -4.80
C LEU A 759 4.08 -49.44 -6.23
N HIS A 760 2.86 -49.03 -6.58
CA HIS A 760 2.27 -49.12 -7.91
C HIS A 760 3.04 -48.29 -8.92
N LEU A 761 3.41 -47.05 -8.58
CA LEU A 761 4.24 -46.20 -9.44
C LEU A 761 5.67 -46.75 -9.59
N LYS A 762 6.27 -47.15 -8.46
CA LYS A 762 7.40 -48.09 -8.27
C LYS A 762 7.47 -49.12 -9.39
N ASN A 763 6.44 -49.95 -9.36
CA ASN A 763 6.25 -51.11 -10.19
C ASN A 763 6.05 -50.71 -11.66
N LYS A 764 5.07 -49.87 -11.96
CA LYS A 764 4.62 -49.58 -13.33
C LYS A 764 5.69 -48.87 -14.16
N PHE A 765 6.36 -47.87 -13.60
CA PHE A 765 7.27 -47.00 -14.36
C PHE A 765 8.75 -47.24 -14.08
N GLY A 766 9.07 -47.91 -12.97
CA GLY A 766 10.44 -48.23 -12.57
C GLY A 766 11.17 -49.09 -13.60
N THR A 767 12.49 -48.96 -13.66
CA THR A 767 13.37 -49.73 -14.55
C THR A 767 13.65 -51.15 -14.03
N GLY A 768 13.09 -51.52 -12.89
CA GLY A 768 13.26 -52.81 -12.21
C GLY A 768 14.14 -52.69 -10.96
N TYR A 769 14.93 -53.73 -10.67
CA TYR A 769 15.83 -53.75 -9.52
C TYR A 769 17.22 -53.27 -9.93
N LYS A 770 17.88 -52.55 -9.01
CA LYS A 770 19.28 -52.17 -9.13
C LYS A 770 20.12 -53.09 -8.26
N VAL A 771 21.02 -53.82 -8.89
CA VAL A 771 21.99 -54.65 -8.16
C VAL A 771 23.34 -53.96 -8.23
N THR A 772 23.82 -53.50 -7.09
CA THR A 772 25.16 -52.94 -6.93
C THR A 772 26.08 -54.01 -6.38
N ILE A 773 27.11 -54.33 -7.15
CA ILE A 773 28.13 -55.31 -6.80
C ILE A 773 29.38 -54.55 -6.36
N TYR A 774 29.78 -54.71 -5.11
CA TYR A 774 31.01 -54.16 -4.56
C TYR A 774 32.19 -55.08 -4.86
N LEU A 775 33.33 -54.54 -5.27
CA LEU A 775 34.51 -55.28 -5.70
C LEU A 775 35.54 -55.36 -4.59
N LYS A 776 36.14 -56.54 -4.42
CA LYS A 776 37.22 -56.77 -3.46
C LYS A 776 38.56 -56.26 -4.01
N THR A 777 38.77 -54.94 -3.95
CA THR A 777 39.95 -54.28 -4.54
C THR A 777 41.17 -54.27 -3.61
N SER A 778 40.96 -54.40 -2.29
CA SER A 778 42.01 -54.33 -1.26
C SER A 778 43.05 -55.46 -1.36
N SER A 779 42.67 -56.65 -1.82
CA SER A 779 43.60 -57.78 -1.99
C SER A 779 44.57 -57.62 -3.17
N LEU A 780 44.21 -56.83 -4.19
CA LEU A 780 45.03 -56.62 -5.40
C LEU A 780 46.13 -55.57 -5.19
N VAL A 781 45.88 -54.60 -4.30
CA VAL A 781 46.86 -53.54 -3.96
C VAL A 781 47.98 -54.10 -3.07
N ASN A 782 47.66 -55.00 -2.14
CA ASN A 782 48.64 -55.59 -1.21
C ASN A 782 49.57 -56.64 -1.87
N GLN A 783 49.12 -57.37 -2.90
CA GLN A 783 49.98 -58.36 -3.59
C GLN A 783 51.13 -57.72 -4.38
N ASN A 784 50.97 -56.49 -4.89
CA ASN A 784 52.04 -55.80 -5.61
C ASN A 784 53.06 -55.10 -4.70
N ASN A 785 52.69 -54.74 -3.46
CA ASN A 785 53.65 -54.16 -2.51
C ASN A 785 54.60 -55.21 -1.91
N ASN A 786 54.17 -56.48 -1.79
CA ASN A 786 55.06 -57.55 -1.31
C ASN A 786 56.12 -57.97 -2.33
N ASN A 787 55.91 -57.73 -3.63
CA ASN A 787 56.90 -58.02 -4.66
C ASN A 787 57.99 -56.94 -4.82
N ASN A 788 57.81 -55.76 -4.21
CA ASN A 788 58.76 -54.65 -4.30
C ASN A 788 59.60 -54.42 -3.02
N ASN A 789 59.40 -55.22 -1.96
CA ASN A 789 60.12 -55.05 -0.68
C ASN A 789 61.30 -56.01 -0.49
N ASN A 790 62.14 -56.18 -1.51
CA ASN A 790 63.53 -56.61 -1.33
C ASN A 790 64.44 -55.50 -1.84
N ASN A 791 64.69 -54.48 -1.01
CA ASN A 791 65.98 -53.78 -0.85
C ASN A 791 65.83 -52.54 0.08
N ASN A 792 66.48 -52.64 1.25
CA ASN A 792 67.08 -51.59 2.08
C ASN A 792 66.23 -50.52 2.84
N THR A 793 66.09 -50.79 4.15
CA THR A 793 66.37 -49.94 5.35
C THR A 793 65.74 -48.54 5.59
N THR A 794 65.22 -48.43 6.84
CA THR A 794 65.05 -47.27 7.76
C THR A 794 63.86 -46.30 7.62
N ASN A 795 62.78 -46.55 8.38
CA ASN A 795 62.25 -45.74 9.51
C ASN A 795 60.72 -45.93 9.69
N PRO A 796 60.19 -46.09 10.93
CA PRO A 796 58.76 -46.30 11.18
C PRO A 796 58.09 -45.02 11.71
N SER A 797 57.26 -44.36 10.91
CA SER A 797 56.20 -43.44 11.39
C SER A 797 55.46 -42.83 10.21
N GLY A 798 54.16 -43.09 10.08
CA GLY A 798 53.30 -42.36 9.14
C GLY A 798 52.04 -43.13 8.75
N ASN A 799 50.90 -42.66 9.26
CA ASN A 799 49.54 -43.13 8.98
C ASN A 799 49.28 -43.36 7.49
N VAL A 800 48.89 -44.59 7.14
CA VAL A 800 48.33 -44.92 5.82
C VAL A 800 46.81 -44.89 5.93
N ALA A 801 46.20 -43.77 5.56
CA ALA A 801 44.80 -43.70 5.16
C ALA A 801 44.55 -42.39 4.40
N ASN A 802 44.84 -42.40 3.10
CA ASN A 802 44.20 -41.61 2.02
C ASN A 802 45.09 -41.67 0.77
N LEU A 803 44.92 -42.72 -0.04
CA LEU A 803 45.53 -42.82 -1.37
C LEU A 803 44.52 -42.34 -2.41
N SER A 804 44.73 -41.12 -2.89
CA SER A 804 44.07 -40.55 -4.06
C SER A 804 44.51 -41.24 -5.36
N PHE A 805 43.59 -41.24 -6.35
CA PHE A 805 43.61 -41.89 -7.66
C PHE A 805 44.89 -41.73 -8.52
N SER A 806 45.83 -40.86 -8.14
CA SER A 806 47.02 -40.52 -8.94
C SER A 806 48.18 -41.52 -8.83
N ASN A 807 48.16 -42.48 -7.89
CA ASN A 807 49.28 -43.39 -7.62
C ASN A 807 48.99 -44.88 -7.94
N MET A 808 47.95 -45.21 -8.71
CA MET A 808 47.72 -46.61 -9.13
C MET A 808 48.54 -46.98 -10.37
N ASN A 809 49.32 -48.06 -10.27
CA ASN A 809 50.08 -48.63 -11.39
C ASN A 809 49.15 -49.04 -12.57
N SER A 810 49.62 -48.89 -13.81
CA SER A 810 48.88 -49.28 -15.02
C SER A 810 48.43 -50.74 -15.02
N ALA A 811 49.22 -51.63 -14.39
CA ALA A 811 48.91 -53.04 -14.21
C ALA A 811 47.69 -53.29 -13.31
N THR A 812 47.56 -52.54 -12.20
CA THR A 812 46.39 -52.63 -11.30
C THR A 812 45.12 -52.12 -11.97
N ILE A 813 45.21 -51.07 -12.79
CA ILE A 813 44.06 -50.56 -13.57
C ILE A 813 43.61 -51.59 -14.62
N SER A 814 44.55 -52.28 -15.26
CA SER A 814 44.26 -53.37 -16.22
C SER A 814 43.57 -54.56 -15.53
N ALA A 815 44.06 -54.97 -14.36
CA ALA A 815 43.46 -56.06 -13.58
C ALA A 815 42.04 -55.73 -13.08
N ILE A 816 41.79 -54.50 -12.64
CA ILE A 816 40.45 -54.06 -12.24
C ILE A 816 39.51 -54.07 -13.46
N LYS A 817 39.97 -53.63 -14.63
CA LYS A 817 39.17 -53.67 -15.86
C LYS A 817 38.83 -55.09 -16.30
N SER A 818 39.74 -56.06 -16.15
CA SER A 818 39.48 -57.46 -16.52
C SER A 818 38.46 -58.13 -15.57
N ILE A 819 38.53 -57.83 -14.27
CA ILE A 819 37.54 -58.28 -13.28
C ILE A 819 36.17 -57.67 -13.60
N GLN A 820 36.11 -56.36 -13.83
CA GLN A 820 34.87 -55.69 -14.21
C GLN A 820 34.27 -56.28 -15.50
N TYR A 821 35.10 -56.62 -16.49
CA TYR A 821 34.63 -57.24 -17.73
C TYR A 821 34.07 -58.64 -17.50
N ARG A 822 34.70 -59.45 -16.64
CA ARG A 822 34.17 -60.77 -16.24
C ARG A 822 32.81 -60.67 -15.57
N ILE A 823 32.65 -59.73 -14.63
CA ILE A 823 31.37 -59.52 -13.93
C ILE A 823 30.31 -59.03 -14.91
N ILE A 824 30.62 -58.06 -15.78
CA ILE A 824 29.67 -57.58 -16.78
C ILE A 824 29.21 -58.72 -17.70
N ASN A 825 30.14 -59.53 -18.23
CA ASN A 825 29.80 -60.67 -19.07
C ASN A 825 28.94 -61.69 -18.33
N PHE A 826 29.32 -62.05 -17.10
CA PHE A 826 28.57 -62.99 -16.26
C PHE A 826 27.14 -62.52 -16.01
N VAL A 827 26.95 -61.24 -15.71
CA VAL A 827 25.62 -60.65 -15.49
C VAL A 827 24.82 -60.60 -16.79
N THR A 828 25.42 -60.23 -17.92
CA THR A 828 24.71 -60.21 -19.21
C THR A 828 24.35 -61.60 -19.75
N GLU A 829 25.15 -62.62 -19.43
CA GLU A 829 24.85 -64.02 -19.77
C GLU A 829 23.75 -64.59 -18.88
N SER A 830 23.82 -64.31 -17.58
CA SER A 830 22.84 -64.81 -16.60
C SER A 830 21.49 -64.09 -16.72
N LEU A 831 21.50 -62.78 -17.02
CA LEU A 831 20.32 -61.93 -17.18
C LEU A 831 20.40 -61.10 -18.47
N PRO A 832 20.07 -61.68 -19.63
CA PRO A 832 20.02 -60.97 -20.90
C PRO A 832 19.05 -59.78 -20.85
N GLY A 833 19.57 -58.58 -21.14
CA GLY A 833 18.83 -57.32 -21.07
C GLY A 833 19.22 -56.42 -19.89
N SER A 834 20.07 -56.90 -18.95
CA SER A 834 20.64 -56.06 -17.89
C SER A 834 21.55 -54.97 -18.46
N THR A 835 21.37 -53.72 -18.03
CA THR A 835 22.21 -52.59 -18.45
C THR A 835 23.12 -52.12 -17.31
N VAL A 836 24.35 -51.73 -17.63
CA VAL A 836 25.27 -51.12 -16.64
C VAL A 836 24.90 -49.65 -16.49
N LEU A 837 24.48 -49.24 -15.29
CA LEU A 837 24.13 -47.86 -14.98
C LEU A 837 25.35 -47.06 -14.51
N PHE A 838 26.16 -47.67 -13.64
CA PHE A 838 27.29 -47.01 -13.00
C PHE A 838 28.46 -47.96 -12.87
N LYS A 839 29.67 -47.47 -13.16
CA LYS A 839 30.92 -48.24 -13.11
C LYS A 839 32.01 -47.43 -12.41
N SER A 840 32.43 -47.89 -11.25
CA SER A 840 33.56 -47.38 -10.47
C SER A 840 34.60 -48.49 -10.24
N THR A 841 35.79 -48.13 -9.77
CA THR A 841 36.85 -49.08 -9.38
C THR A 841 36.43 -49.99 -8.22
N GLU A 842 35.45 -49.57 -7.43
CA GLU A 842 35.00 -50.27 -6.22
C GLU A 842 33.60 -50.88 -6.34
N GLN A 843 32.79 -50.43 -7.31
CA GLN A 843 31.41 -50.92 -7.45
C GLN A 843 30.92 -50.88 -8.90
N ILE A 844 30.02 -51.80 -9.25
CA ILE A 844 29.30 -51.83 -10.52
C ILE A 844 27.81 -51.95 -10.22
N THR A 845 27.01 -51.04 -10.78
CA THR A 845 25.55 -51.05 -10.61
C THR A 845 24.87 -51.46 -11.91
N PHE A 846 24.04 -52.49 -11.84
CA PHE A 846 23.25 -53.02 -12.96
C PHE A 846 21.77 -52.68 -12.78
N SER A 847 21.09 -52.33 -13.86
CA SER A 847 19.63 -52.27 -13.94
C SER A 847 19.12 -53.61 -14.47
N ILE A 848 18.31 -54.32 -13.68
CA ILE A 848 17.67 -55.57 -14.10
C ILE A 848 16.27 -55.26 -14.65
N PRO A 849 15.96 -55.61 -15.91
CA PRO A 849 14.64 -55.40 -16.49
C PRO A 849 13.56 -56.15 -15.72
N ARG A 850 12.40 -55.51 -15.57
CA ARG A 850 11.29 -56.03 -14.77
C ARG A 850 10.75 -57.40 -15.24
N GLN A 851 10.84 -57.69 -16.53
CA GLN A 851 10.45 -58.99 -17.13
C GLN A 851 11.22 -60.18 -16.54
N ARG A 852 12.37 -59.94 -15.93
CA ARG A 852 13.30 -60.95 -15.37
C ARG A 852 13.28 -60.99 -13.84
N THR A 853 12.33 -60.31 -13.20
CA THR A 853 12.27 -60.22 -11.73
C THR A 853 12.13 -61.60 -11.08
N GLU A 854 11.40 -62.53 -11.70
CA GLU A 854 11.21 -63.89 -11.17
C GLU A 854 12.51 -64.70 -11.17
N GLU A 855 13.46 -64.38 -12.07
CA GLU A 855 14.78 -65.03 -12.17
C GLU A 855 15.80 -64.43 -11.19
N LEU A 856 15.45 -63.31 -10.52
CA LEU A 856 16.36 -62.54 -9.66
C LEU A 856 16.82 -63.29 -8.40
N PRO A 857 15.97 -64.03 -7.66
CA PRO A 857 16.42 -64.81 -6.50
C PRO A 857 17.44 -65.88 -6.87
N TYR A 858 17.20 -66.61 -7.97
CA TYR A 858 18.12 -67.62 -8.49
C TYR A 858 19.45 -67.01 -8.96
N PHE A 859 19.38 -65.83 -9.58
CA PHE A 859 20.57 -65.07 -9.95
C PHE A 859 21.40 -64.62 -8.73
N LEU A 860 20.76 -64.11 -7.67
CA LEU A 860 21.47 -63.72 -6.44
C LEU A 860 22.14 -64.92 -5.76
N GLU A 861 21.45 -66.06 -5.69
CA GLU A 861 22.02 -67.31 -5.18
C GLU A 861 23.24 -67.75 -6.01
N THR A 862 23.14 -67.64 -7.34
CA THR A 862 24.26 -67.96 -8.25
C THR A 862 25.43 -66.99 -8.09
N LEU A 863 25.17 -65.71 -7.81
CA LEU A 863 26.22 -64.72 -7.51
C LEU A 863 26.90 -64.96 -6.16
N GLU A 864 26.14 -65.35 -5.13
CA GLU A 864 26.69 -65.71 -3.82
C GLU A 864 27.59 -66.94 -3.91
N VAL A 865 27.17 -67.98 -4.64
CA VAL A 865 28.01 -69.19 -4.88
C VAL A 865 29.31 -68.84 -5.61
N ASN A 866 29.26 -67.91 -6.56
CA ASN A 866 30.41 -67.50 -7.37
C ASN A 866 31.16 -66.27 -6.83
N GLN A 867 30.84 -65.79 -5.62
CA GLN A 867 31.35 -64.55 -5.05
C GLN A 867 32.89 -64.54 -4.96
N ASN A 868 33.48 -65.67 -4.60
CA ASN A 868 34.94 -65.86 -4.52
C ASN A 868 35.64 -65.91 -5.88
N ILE A 869 34.96 -66.42 -6.91
CA ILE A 869 35.51 -66.54 -8.28
C ILE A 869 35.43 -65.19 -9.00
N LEU A 870 34.38 -64.41 -8.69
CA LEU A 870 34.11 -63.11 -9.30
C LEU A 870 34.73 -61.92 -8.53
N ASN A 871 35.46 -62.16 -7.44
CA ASN A 871 36.08 -61.13 -6.58
C ASN A 871 35.09 -60.08 -6.05
N ILE A 872 33.89 -60.52 -5.65
CA ILE A 872 32.84 -59.66 -5.11
C ILE A 872 33.01 -59.53 -3.59
N GLN A 873 32.94 -58.31 -3.07
CA GLN A 873 32.96 -58.03 -1.63
C GLN A 873 31.55 -58.13 -1.04
N ASP A 874 30.59 -57.45 -1.65
CA ASP A 874 29.22 -57.36 -1.15
C ASP A 874 28.24 -57.10 -2.31
N ILE A 875 26.96 -57.41 -2.10
CA ILE A 875 25.90 -57.22 -3.10
C ILE A 875 24.75 -56.47 -2.44
N ASP A 876 24.40 -55.32 -3.00
CA ASP A 876 23.27 -54.52 -2.56
C ASP A 876 22.18 -54.50 -3.63
N VAL A 877 20.93 -54.66 -3.21
CA VAL A 877 19.76 -54.72 -4.08
C VAL A 877 18.80 -53.61 -3.70
N ASN A 878 18.73 -52.59 -4.55
CA ASN A 878 17.86 -51.44 -4.37
C ASN A 878 16.69 -51.47 -5.36
N LEU A 879 15.52 -51.08 -4.89
CA LEU A 879 14.37 -50.83 -5.77
C LEU A 879 14.57 -49.48 -6.49
N SER A 880 14.00 -49.32 -7.69
CA SER A 880 13.93 -48.02 -8.35
C SER A 880 13.27 -46.99 -7.43
N THR A 881 13.91 -45.83 -7.28
CA THR A 881 13.41 -44.73 -6.45
C THR A 881 12.26 -44.00 -7.14
N LEU A 882 11.45 -43.28 -6.37
CA LEU A 882 10.39 -42.43 -6.93
C LEU A 882 10.97 -41.29 -7.80
N GLU A 883 12.20 -40.86 -7.50
CA GLU A 883 12.94 -39.86 -8.29
C GLU A 883 13.18 -40.33 -9.72
N GLU A 884 13.56 -41.59 -9.93
CA GLU A 884 13.78 -42.13 -11.27
C GLU A 884 12.49 -42.25 -12.06
N VAL A 885 11.43 -42.74 -11.42
CA VAL A 885 10.08 -42.78 -12.00
C VAL A 885 9.66 -41.38 -12.45
N PHE A 886 9.87 -40.39 -11.59
CA PHE A 886 9.56 -39.00 -11.87
C PHE A 886 10.37 -38.45 -13.05
N LEU A 887 11.69 -38.65 -13.07
CA LEU A 887 12.57 -38.16 -14.15
C LEU A 887 12.16 -38.75 -15.49
N LYS A 888 11.90 -40.06 -15.54
CA LYS A 888 11.44 -40.74 -16.75
C LYS A 888 10.12 -40.16 -17.27
N ILE A 889 9.14 -39.98 -16.38
CA ILE A 889 7.83 -39.40 -16.74
C ILE A 889 7.98 -37.94 -17.19
N ALA A 890 8.84 -37.16 -16.56
CA ALA A 890 9.11 -35.79 -16.94
C ALA A 890 9.80 -35.69 -18.32
N GLU A 891 10.78 -36.55 -18.60
CA GLU A 891 11.42 -36.65 -19.92
C GLU A 891 10.43 -37.06 -21.01
N ASP A 892 9.60 -38.07 -20.75
CA ASP A 892 8.59 -38.54 -21.70
C ASP A 892 7.53 -37.45 -21.96
N ALA A 893 7.14 -36.71 -20.92
CA ALA A 893 6.24 -35.56 -21.07
C ALA A 893 6.85 -34.46 -21.95
N ASN A 894 8.13 -34.14 -21.80
CA ASN A 894 8.82 -33.14 -22.61
C ASN A 894 8.96 -33.58 -24.08
N LYS A 895 9.27 -34.85 -24.33
CA LYS A 895 9.33 -35.41 -25.70
C LYS A 895 7.96 -35.33 -26.39
N ASN A 896 6.89 -35.64 -25.66
CA ASN A 896 5.54 -35.57 -26.20
C ASN A 896 5.13 -34.11 -26.50
N ASP A 897 5.48 -33.16 -25.64
CA ASP A 897 5.18 -31.74 -25.88
C ASP A 897 5.97 -31.16 -27.06
N GLN A 898 7.23 -31.56 -27.24
CA GLN A 898 8.01 -31.21 -28.44
C GLN A 898 7.37 -31.74 -29.72
N LYS A 899 6.91 -33.00 -29.72
CA LYS A 899 6.18 -33.60 -30.84
C LYS A 899 4.86 -32.88 -31.12
N ASP A 900 4.13 -32.48 -30.09
CA ASP A 900 2.87 -31.74 -30.22
C ASP A 900 3.13 -30.33 -30.78
N ILE A 901 4.18 -29.64 -30.34
CA ILE A 901 4.62 -28.35 -30.90
C ILE A 901 5.06 -28.49 -32.36
N GLU A 902 5.77 -29.56 -32.72
CA GLU A 902 6.17 -29.84 -34.10
C GLU A 902 4.97 -30.11 -35.01
N LYS A 903 3.98 -30.90 -34.55
CA LYS A 903 2.72 -31.11 -35.28
C LYS A 903 1.94 -29.82 -35.48
N LEU A 904 1.85 -28.98 -34.45
CA LEU A 904 1.18 -27.66 -34.51
C LEU A 904 1.91 -26.61 -35.35
N LYS A 905 3.18 -26.84 -35.71
CA LYS A 905 3.92 -26.00 -36.67
C LYS A 905 3.77 -26.47 -38.12
N VAL A 906 3.36 -27.73 -38.31
CA VAL A 906 3.18 -28.35 -39.63
C VAL A 906 1.73 -28.21 -40.12
N GLU A 907 0.76 -28.12 -39.20
CA GLU A 907 -0.62 -27.66 -39.44
C GLU A 907 -0.73 -26.12 -39.43
#